data_AF-A0A536E6A0-F1
#
_entry.id   AF-A0A536E6A0-F1
#
_cell.length_a   1.000
_cell.length_b   1.000
_cell.length_c   1.000
_cell.angle_alpha   90.00
_cell.angle_beta   90.00
_cell.angle_gamma   90.00
#
_symmetry.space_group_name_H-M   'P 1'
#
loop_
_entity.id
_entity.type
_entity.pdbx_description
1 polymer ?
#
loop_
_entity_poly.entity_id
_entity_poly.type
_entity_poly.pdbx_seq_one_letter_code
_entity_poly.pdbx_strand_id
1 'polypeptide(L)'
;MAGDIILLGTTSWRIRRIEAGVVRVEDAHGQPPSVPFWLGEAPSRTIELSEEVSRLRQDIAERLPSTDQPSNIGGSGCSTEVPPDHVEPEGTDNGALPERELSLTGTTALPARPEESKDRVESRSPEDSQRRQAGGLGVSPSFPSRAGVWEEGPPANQNGGTRRADGHPGGAAEPDAIRWLAHECNLPAEAAEQVVRYVRAERDGIGLVPTQQDVVFERFFDESGGMQLVVHAPFGGRINRAWGLALRKRYCVGFDFELQAAASDDAMLLSIGANNSFPLTDMFDLVKPQWAEESVEQSLLVSPMFGARWRWNATRALAILRQRQGKKVPPQIQRMRADDLMAAVFPKLVGCQENQTGPIEIPDHPIVRQTVYDCMHEAMDIDGLKDVLDRIEAGEIRLHAKDTTEPSPFAHEMLNSKPYTYLDDAPLEERRARAVTLRRSLPENSRDLGALDPDAIDRVIDEARPDPRDPEELHEALLSLIAVRPPTSPISPFSFLISPDCEAWFDDLVSSGRAAIADTEGGPMWFAAESVPSIRALYPGASIRPELRLPPELASRDVNEDDARVALFRGHMEIGGPVTVGELAQRTAMPPAAANSVLAQLEGEGSVMRGRFRPNAETEEFCDRRLLARIHRYTLDRLRQEIEPVTSQDLMRFLLRWQHVAPGTQLEGKRGLLEAITQLQGFDIPAVAWERHILPTRVVAYKGSWLDELCMSGDVAWGRLATRKGADNGRSATTSSATPISIVRRTDLPWLLAGIRNGNGTQGPQAGAGRDILDLLAARGALFYDDIA
;
A
#
# COMPACT_ATOMS: atom_id res chain seq x y z
N MET A 1 -22.81 29.01 -21.35
CA MET A 1 -21.37 28.68 -21.28
C MET A 1 -20.58 29.79 -20.63
N ALA A 2 -20.58 31.03 -21.14
CA ALA A 2 -20.10 32.14 -20.30
C ALA A 2 -21.00 32.26 -19.06
N GLY A 3 -20.39 32.31 -17.86
CA GLY A 3 -21.04 32.25 -16.56
C GLY A 3 -21.17 30.84 -15.97
N ASP A 4 -20.95 29.78 -16.76
CA ASP A 4 -21.07 28.41 -16.27
C ASP A 4 -19.82 27.97 -15.50
N ILE A 5 -19.99 27.14 -14.47
CA ILE A 5 -18.91 26.61 -13.62
C ILE A 5 -18.57 25.19 -14.07
N ILE A 6 -17.29 24.96 -14.39
CA ILE A 6 -16.71 23.65 -14.72
C ILE A 6 -15.74 23.23 -13.62
N LEU A 7 -15.57 21.92 -13.42
CA LEU A 7 -14.55 21.37 -12.53
C LEU A 7 -13.32 20.97 -13.34
N LEU A 8 -12.14 21.42 -12.96
CA LEU A 8 -10.86 20.94 -13.50
C LEU A 8 -10.02 20.43 -12.32
N GLY A 9 -9.83 19.11 -12.25
CA GLY A 9 -9.27 18.47 -11.06
C GLY A 9 -10.25 18.58 -9.89
N THR A 10 -9.79 19.13 -8.76
CA THR A 10 -10.61 19.41 -7.57
C THR A 10 -11.06 20.87 -7.48
N THR A 11 -10.68 21.72 -8.44
CA THR A 11 -10.94 23.16 -8.39
C THR A 11 -12.09 23.54 -9.30
N SER A 12 -13.01 24.38 -8.81
CA SER A 12 -14.14 24.90 -9.59
C SER A 12 -13.76 26.19 -10.31
N TRP A 13 -14.13 26.28 -11.58
CA TRP A 13 -13.75 27.37 -12.49
C TRP A 13 -14.97 27.91 -13.22
N ARG A 14 -15.25 29.20 -13.13
CA ARG A 14 -16.32 29.88 -13.88
C ARG A 14 -15.82 30.31 -15.24
N ILE A 15 -16.45 29.82 -16.31
CA ILE A 15 -16.14 30.19 -17.69
C ILE A 15 -16.50 31.66 -17.91
N ARG A 16 -15.51 32.47 -18.26
CA ARG A 16 -15.72 33.87 -18.67
C ARG A 16 -16.02 33.98 -20.16
N ARG A 17 -15.30 33.23 -20.99
CA ARG A 17 -15.38 33.33 -22.45
C ARG A 17 -14.87 32.06 -23.13
N ILE A 18 -15.47 31.69 -24.25
CA ILE A 18 -15.02 30.56 -25.10
C ILE A 18 -14.66 31.12 -26.47
N GLU A 19 -13.45 30.79 -26.92
CA GLU A 19 -12.89 31.09 -28.25
C GLU A 19 -12.51 29.77 -28.92
N ALA A 20 -12.25 29.78 -30.23
CA ALA A 20 -11.86 28.58 -30.95
C ALA A 20 -10.55 27.99 -30.36
N GLY A 21 -10.66 26.86 -29.67
CA GLY A 21 -9.54 26.17 -29.03
C GLY A 21 -9.10 26.72 -27.67
N VAL A 22 -9.73 27.78 -27.13
CA VAL A 22 -9.33 28.40 -25.86
C VAL A 22 -10.55 28.74 -25.00
N VAL A 23 -10.57 28.27 -23.75
CA VAL A 23 -11.59 28.62 -22.76
C VAL A 23 -10.94 29.48 -21.68
N ARG A 24 -11.41 30.71 -21.50
CA ARG A 24 -10.97 31.60 -20.43
C ARG A 24 -11.88 31.42 -19.22
N VAL A 25 -11.29 31.11 -18.08
CA VAL A 25 -11.98 30.84 -16.82
C VAL A 25 -11.47 31.75 -15.69
N GLU A 26 -12.25 31.88 -14.64
CA GLU A 26 -11.85 32.44 -13.35
C GLU A 26 -12.16 31.44 -12.23
N ASP A 27 -11.52 31.57 -11.07
CA ASP A 27 -11.82 30.72 -9.91
C ASP A 27 -13.29 30.92 -9.47
N ALA A 28 -13.99 29.82 -9.23
CA ALA A 28 -15.37 29.83 -8.76
C ALA A 28 -15.48 29.69 -7.22
N HIS A 29 -14.36 29.67 -6.49
CA HIS A 29 -14.27 29.66 -5.03
C HIS A 29 -15.12 28.57 -4.38
N GLY A 30 -15.05 27.35 -4.92
CA GLY A 30 -15.80 26.21 -4.38
C GLY A 30 -17.29 26.20 -4.71
N GLN A 31 -17.78 27.14 -5.55
CA GLN A 31 -19.17 27.06 -6.03
C GLN A 31 -19.41 25.78 -6.84
N PRO A 32 -20.57 25.14 -6.69
CA PRO A 32 -20.87 23.88 -7.35
C PRO A 32 -20.90 24.04 -8.89
N PRO A 33 -20.38 23.05 -9.65
CA PRO A 33 -20.29 23.14 -11.10
C PRO A 33 -21.69 23.21 -11.73
N SER A 34 -21.89 24.19 -12.62
CA SER A 34 -23.15 24.32 -13.37
C SER A 34 -23.15 23.47 -14.64
N VAL A 35 -21.97 23.14 -15.17
CA VAL A 35 -21.79 22.18 -16.26
C VAL A 35 -21.34 20.86 -15.63
N PRO A 36 -22.08 19.76 -15.86
CA PRO A 36 -21.70 18.47 -15.30
C PRO A 36 -20.29 18.10 -15.77
N PHE A 37 -19.51 17.53 -14.86
CA PHE A 37 -18.32 16.77 -15.22
C PHE A 37 -18.72 15.81 -16.34
N TRP A 38 -18.06 15.92 -17.50
CA TRP A 38 -18.19 14.88 -18.51
C TRP A 38 -17.52 13.65 -17.91
N LEU A 39 -18.32 12.75 -17.32
CA LEU A 39 -17.96 11.36 -17.26
C LEU A 39 -17.83 10.91 -18.71
N GLY A 40 -16.62 11.05 -19.25
CA GLY A 40 -16.22 10.19 -20.35
C GLY A 40 -16.24 8.79 -19.77
N GLU A 41 -17.34 8.06 -19.98
CA GLU A 41 -17.28 6.60 -20.06
C GLU A 41 -16.31 6.33 -21.22
N ALA A 42 -15.01 6.34 -20.94
CA ALA A 42 -14.06 5.70 -21.82
C ALA A 42 -14.55 4.25 -21.95
N PRO A 43 -14.54 3.68 -23.16
CA PRO A 43 -14.92 2.29 -23.31
C PRO A 43 -14.08 1.45 -22.36
N SER A 44 -14.75 0.65 -21.52
CA SER A 44 -14.08 -0.32 -20.65
C SER A 44 -13.31 -1.32 -21.50
N ARG A 45 -12.32 -1.96 -20.87
CA ARG A 45 -11.56 -3.05 -21.49
C ARG A 45 -12.54 -4.14 -21.95
N THR A 46 -12.36 -4.64 -23.18
CA THR A 46 -13.16 -5.75 -23.69
C THR A 46 -12.74 -7.06 -23.01
N ILE A 47 -13.54 -8.11 -23.17
CA ILE A 47 -13.22 -9.42 -22.59
C ILE A 47 -11.94 -9.99 -23.19
N GLU A 48 -11.73 -9.85 -24.51
CA GLU A 48 -10.56 -10.37 -25.21
C GLU A 48 -9.28 -9.66 -24.76
N LEU A 49 -9.33 -8.34 -24.56
CA LEU A 49 -8.17 -7.60 -24.04
C LEU A 49 -7.93 -7.93 -22.56
N SER A 50 -8.98 -8.25 -21.81
CA SER A 50 -8.86 -8.69 -20.41
C SER A 50 -8.23 -10.09 -20.31
N GLU A 51 -8.56 -10.99 -21.23
CA GLU A 51 -7.93 -12.31 -21.38
C GLU A 51 -6.43 -12.19 -21.66
N GLU A 52 -6.03 -11.32 -22.60
CA GLU A 52 -4.61 -11.11 -22.91
C GLU A 52 -3.84 -10.46 -21.75
N VAL A 53 -4.44 -9.52 -21.01
CA VAL A 53 -3.84 -8.98 -19.77
C VAL A 53 -3.66 -10.09 -18.73
N SER A 54 -4.67 -10.94 -18.56
CA SER A 54 -4.62 -12.08 -17.65
C SER A 54 -3.53 -13.07 -18.04
N ARG A 55 -3.42 -13.41 -19.34
CA ARG A 55 -2.37 -14.29 -19.86
C ARG A 55 -0.98 -13.69 -19.64
N LEU A 56 -0.80 -12.41 -19.93
CA LEU A 56 0.48 -11.72 -19.72
C LEU A 56 0.91 -11.77 -18.24
N ARG A 57 -0.02 -11.53 -17.31
CA ARG A 57 0.24 -11.65 -15.86
C ARG A 57 0.67 -13.06 -15.47
N GLN A 58 -0.03 -14.07 -15.98
CA GLN A 58 0.27 -15.48 -15.73
C GLN A 58 1.65 -15.86 -16.28
N ASP A 59 1.95 -15.50 -17.53
CA ASP A 59 3.23 -15.79 -18.18
C ASP A 59 4.42 -15.17 -17.43
N ILE A 60 4.27 -13.95 -16.92
CA ILE A 60 5.28 -13.33 -16.07
C ILE A 60 5.41 -14.11 -14.76
N ALA A 61 4.30 -14.43 -14.10
CA ALA A 61 4.28 -15.10 -12.79
C ALA A 61 4.94 -16.49 -12.84
N GLU A 62 4.72 -17.26 -13.91
CA GLU A 62 5.30 -18.59 -14.14
C GLU A 62 6.82 -18.56 -14.35
N ARG A 63 7.36 -17.43 -14.83
CA ARG A 63 8.79 -17.22 -15.09
C ARG A 63 9.53 -16.62 -13.90
N LEU A 64 8.82 -16.23 -12.84
CA LEU A 64 9.42 -15.75 -11.61
C LEU A 64 9.89 -16.94 -10.74
N PRO A 65 11.00 -16.81 -9.99
CA PRO A 65 11.50 -17.90 -9.13
C PRO A 65 10.45 -18.30 -8.07
N SER A 66 10.34 -19.60 -7.79
CA SER A 66 9.44 -20.14 -6.77
C SER A 66 9.81 -19.63 -5.37
N THR A 67 8.81 -19.26 -4.58
CA THR A 67 8.97 -18.64 -3.26
C THR A 67 9.51 -19.62 -2.19
N ASP A 68 9.40 -20.94 -2.42
CA ASP A 68 9.82 -22.01 -1.51
C ASP A 68 11.32 -22.35 -1.62
N GLN A 69 12.18 -21.50 -1.08
CA GLN A 69 13.45 -21.96 -0.49
C GLN A 69 13.73 -21.15 0.78
N PRO A 70 13.59 -21.74 2.00
CA PRO A 70 14.30 -21.21 3.14
C PRO A 70 15.79 -21.32 2.82
N SER A 71 16.50 -20.19 2.90
CA SER A 71 17.96 -20.16 2.81
C SER A 71 18.53 -21.00 3.95
N ASN A 72 18.81 -22.25 3.65
CA ASN A 72 19.51 -23.17 4.52
C ASN A 72 20.94 -22.64 4.67
N ILE A 73 21.19 -21.83 5.70
CA ILE A 73 22.54 -21.54 6.20
C ILE A 73 22.97 -22.79 6.96
N GLY A 74 23.27 -23.85 6.21
CA GLY A 74 23.79 -25.12 6.72
C GLY A 74 25.30 -25.12 6.61
N GLY A 75 25.98 -25.04 7.76
CA GLY A 75 27.41 -25.23 7.88
C GLY A 75 27.83 -26.56 7.26
N SER A 76 28.67 -26.49 6.23
CA SER A 76 29.40 -27.64 5.74
C SER A 76 30.60 -27.87 6.65
N GLY A 77 30.46 -28.79 7.60
CA GLY A 77 31.59 -29.45 8.23
C GLY A 77 32.44 -30.11 7.15
N CYS A 78 33.66 -29.60 6.95
CA CYS A 78 34.70 -30.29 6.22
C CYS A 78 35.69 -30.83 7.24
N SER A 79 35.70 -32.16 7.37
CA SER A 79 36.61 -32.92 8.20
C SER A 79 38.04 -32.76 7.70
N THR A 80 38.93 -32.25 8.55
CA THR A 80 40.37 -32.53 8.46
C THR A 80 40.90 -32.76 9.86
N GLU A 81 41.39 -33.97 10.06
CA GLU A 81 42.05 -34.48 11.26
C GLU A 81 43.34 -33.69 11.56
N VAL A 82 43.57 -33.37 12.83
CA VAL A 82 44.91 -33.09 13.38
C VAL A 82 45.04 -33.85 14.72
N PRO A 83 46.15 -34.60 14.97
CA PRO A 83 46.30 -35.46 16.15
C PRO A 83 46.76 -34.71 17.42
N PRO A 84 46.79 -35.39 18.59
CA PRO A 84 46.73 -34.76 19.91
C PRO A 84 48.08 -34.52 20.60
N ASP A 85 47.99 -33.90 21.79
CA ASP A 85 48.94 -33.86 22.91
C ASP A 85 49.81 -32.58 23.08
N HIS A 86 49.53 -31.77 24.11
CA HIS A 86 50.18 -31.85 25.43
C HIS A 86 49.99 -30.57 26.29
N VAL A 87 49.50 -30.78 27.53
CA VAL A 87 50.03 -30.32 28.83
C VAL A 87 49.86 -28.83 29.26
N GLU A 88 49.10 -28.64 30.36
CA GLU A 88 49.01 -27.46 31.26
C GLU A 88 50.36 -27.16 31.99
N PRO A 89 50.54 -26.17 32.93
CA PRO A 89 49.59 -25.26 33.58
C PRO A 89 50.09 -23.81 33.92
N GLU A 90 49.21 -23.08 34.63
CA GLU A 90 49.46 -21.99 35.62
C GLU A 90 49.93 -20.58 35.19
N GLY A 91 49.26 -19.55 35.76
CA GLY A 91 49.81 -18.20 35.88
C GLY A 91 48.77 -17.07 36.02
N THR A 92 48.37 -16.77 37.25
CA THR A 92 47.70 -15.53 37.70
C THR A 92 48.45 -14.26 37.30
N ASP A 93 47.76 -13.17 36.91
CA ASP A 93 47.52 -11.97 37.74
C ASP A 93 47.20 -10.69 36.93
N ASN A 94 46.21 -9.94 37.43
CA ASN A 94 45.96 -8.49 37.39
C ASN A 94 46.03 -7.63 36.10
N GLY A 95 44.94 -6.87 35.86
CA GLY A 95 44.97 -5.65 35.04
C GLY A 95 43.58 -5.07 34.72
N ALA A 96 43.04 -4.26 35.65
CA ALA A 96 41.77 -3.53 35.52
C ALA A 96 41.86 -2.24 34.69
N LEU A 97 40.66 -1.73 34.30
CA LEU A 97 40.22 -0.35 33.99
C LEU A 97 39.61 -0.17 32.57
N PRO A 98 38.68 0.80 32.35
CA PRO A 98 37.40 0.98 33.05
C PRO A 98 36.22 1.34 32.10
N GLU A 99 35.00 1.18 32.61
CA GLU A 99 33.79 1.84 32.11
C GLU A 99 33.88 3.37 32.30
N ARG A 100 33.27 4.14 31.38
CA ARG A 100 33.06 5.58 31.55
C ARG A 100 31.62 5.97 31.24
N GLU A 101 30.96 6.40 32.32
CA GLU A 101 29.76 7.22 32.37
C GLU A 101 29.91 8.54 31.59
N LEU A 102 28.79 9.01 31.02
CA LEU A 102 28.65 10.38 30.52
C LEU A 102 27.60 11.11 31.36
N SER A 103 28.10 12.07 32.15
CA SER A 103 27.33 12.94 33.04
C SER A 103 26.72 14.14 32.33
N LEU A 104 25.48 14.46 32.72
CA LEU A 104 24.72 15.68 32.45
C LEU A 104 25.19 16.87 33.29
N THR A 105 25.34 18.04 32.66
CA THR A 105 25.06 19.41 33.20
C THR A 105 24.74 20.29 31.96
N GLY A 106 23.77 21.19 31.87
CA GLY A 106 22.89 21.88 32.81
C GLY A 106 23.05 23.40 32.64
N THR A 107 22.26 24.06 31.77
CA THR A 107 22.05 25.51 31.82
C THR A 107 20.60 25.87 31.48
N THR A 108 20.01 26.65 32.39
CA THR A 108 18.62 27.05 32.57
C THR A 108 18.17 28.19 31.64
N ALA A 109 16.94 28.15 31.13
CA ALA A 109 16.21 29.34 30.67
C ALA A 109 14.68 29.15 30.83
N LEU A 110 14.03 30.16 31.43
CA LEU A 110 12.63 30.25 31.84
C LEU A 110 11.61 30.33 30.67
N PRO A 111 10.31 30.06 30.93
CA PRO A 111 9.25 30.16 29.93
C PRO A 111 8.62 31.56 29.90
N ALA A 112 8.33 32.09 28.70
CA ALA A 112 7.52 33.29 28.50
C ALA A 112 6.20 32.95 27.81
N ARG A 113 5.10 33.43 28.40
CA ARG A 113 3.71 33.37 27.93
C ARG A 113 3.51 34.16 26.63
N PRO A 114 2.51 33.81 25.79
CA PRO A 114 1.99 34.74 24.79
C PRO A 114 0.82 35.54 25.36
N GLU A 115 0.96 36.88 25.38
CA GLU A 115 -0.12 37.82 25.60
C GLU A 115 -0.87 38.15 24.30
N GLU A 116 -2.18 38.29 24.43
CA GLU A 116 -3.11 38.83 23.45
C GLU A 116 -2.74 40.27 23.06
N SER A 117 -2.87 40.62 21.77
CA SER A 117 -3.26 41.98 21.40
C SER A 117 -4.18 41.97 20.18
N LYS A 118 -5.37 42.51 20.42
CA LYS A 118 -6.36 42.95 19.43
C LYS A 118 -5.86 44.24 18.78
N ASP A 119 -6.00 44.36 17.46
CA ASP A 119 -6.50 45.56 16.77
C ASP A 119 -6.63 45.24 15.27
N ARG A 120 -7.84 45.15 14.73
CA ARG A 120 -8.71 46.24 14.24
C ARG A 120 -8.49 46.47 12.74
N VAL A 121 -9.33 45.78 11.95
CA VAL A 121 -9.52 45.96 10.51
C VAL A 121 -10.30 47.25 10.29
N GLU A 122 -9.72 48.21 9.58
CA GLU A 122 -10.47 49.29 8.95
C GLU A 122 -10.18 49.34 7.44
N SER A 123 -11.29 49.43 6.72
CA SER A 123 -11.47 49.61 5.29
C SER A 123 -10.68 50.75 4.65
N ARG A 124 -10.22 50.56 3.41
CA ARG A 124 -10.28 51.60 2.35
C ARG A 124 -10.08 50.98 0.96
N SER A 125 -10.95 51.38 0.04
CA SER A 125 -10.87 51.14 -1.41
C SER A 125 -10.34 52.42 -2.10
N PRO A 126 -10.34 52.55 -3.44
CA PRO A 126 -9.18 52.51 -4.32
C PRO A 126 -8.85 53.91 -4.88
N GLU A 127 -7.64 54.11 -5.43
CA GLU A 127 -7.36 54.97 -6.61
C GLU A 127 -5.86 55.19 -6.81
N ASP A 128 -5.51 55.42 -8.08
CA ASP A 128 -4.29 56.02 -8.60
C ASP A 128 -2.96 55.27 -8.50
N SER A 129 -2.60 54.62 -9.63
CA SER A 129 -1.38 54.96 -10.37
C SER A 129 -1.43 54.38 -11.79
N GLN A 130 -1.99 55.15 -12.72
CA GLN A 130 -1.73 54.99 -14.16
C GLN A 130 -0.36 55.57 -14.53
N ARG A 131 0.35 54.83 -15.41
CA ARG A 131 1.28 55.24 -16.49
C ARG A 131 2.75 54.80 -16.35
N ARG A 132 3.12 53.82 -17.20
CA ARG A 132 4.09 53.89 -18.33
C ARG A 132 4.21 52.46 -18.93
N GLN A 133 3.54 52.18 -20.04
CA GLN A 133 4.05 52.19 -21.44
C GLN A 133 5.18 51.20 -21.78
N ALA A 134 4.81 50.25 -22.66
CA ALA A 134 5.46 49.81 -23.90
C ALA A 134 6.45 48.61 -23.92
N GLY A 135 6.15 47.69 -24.86
CA GLY A 135 7.06 46.70 -25.50
C GLY A 135 7.23 45.40 -24.70
N GLY A 136 6.73 44.23 -25.11
CA GLY A 136 6.72 43.66 -26.46
C GLY A 136 7.88 42.66 -26.57
N LEU A 137 7.58 41.36 -26.48
CA LEU A 137 8.19 40.23 -27.19
C LEU A 137 7.72 38.92 -26.54
N GLY A 138 6.78 38.25 -27.21
CA GLY A 138 6.39 36.88 -26.91
C GLY A 138 7.34 35.89 -27.58
N VAL A 139 7.62 34.79 -26.89
CA VAL A 139 8.13 33.56 -27.49
C VAL A 139 7.44 32.38 -26.80
N SER A 140 6.61 31.67 -27.54
CA SER A 140 6.03 30.38 -27.17
C SER A 140 7.05 29.26 -27.48
N PRO A 141 7.17 28.21 -26.67
CA PRO A 141 7.83 26.99 -27.10
C PRO A 141 6.84 26.14 -27.90
N SER A 142 7.17 25.95 -29.18
CA SER A 142 6.48 25.05 -30.11
C SER A 142 7.11 23.65 -30.00
N PHE A 143 6.28 22.63 -29.75
CA PHE A 143 6.64 21.22 -29.88
C PHE A 143 6.47 20.79 -31.35
N PRO A 144 7.49 20.28 -32.04
CA PRO A 144 7.29 19.65 -33.34
C PRO A 144 6.89 18.18 -33.17
N SER A 145 5.69 17.88 -33.63
CA SER A 145 5.23 16.53 -33.96
C SER A 145 5.93 16.05 -35.24
N ARG A 146 6.46 14.83 -35.22
CA ARG A 146 6.72 14.07 -36.45
C ARG A 146 6.62 12.58 -36.20
N ALA A 147 5.58 11.98 -36.79
CA ALA A 147 5.47 10.54 -37.00
C ALA A 147 6.65 10.09 -37.88
N GLY A 148 7.36 9.06 -37.43
CA GLY A 148 8.46 8.42 -38.13
C GLY A 148 8.24 6.91 -38.13
N VAL A 149 8.29 6.35 -39.32
CA VAL A 149 8.14 4.93 -39.69
C VAL A 149 9.23 4.09 -39.01
N TRP A 150 8.88 2.93 -38.47
CA TRP A 150 9.83 1.96 -37.91
C TRP A 150 10.43 1.13 -39.06
N GLU A 151 11.71 1.34 -39.37
CA GLU A 151 12.49 0.47 -40.28
C GLU A 151 13.15 -0.68 -39.49
N GLU A 152 13.22 -1.83 -40.16
CA GLU A 152 13.63 -3.15 -39.66
C GLU A 152 15.05 -3.19 -39.06
N GLY A 153 15.20 -3.83 -37.89
CA GLY A 153 16.49 -4.12 -37.27
C GLY A 153 17.17 -5.36 -37.88
N PRO A 154 18.52 -5.46 -37.87
CA PRO A 154 19.25 -6.59 -38.45
C PRO A 154 19.23 -7.83 -37.53
N PRO A 155 19.51 -9.05 -38.05
CA PRO A 155 19.26 -10.30 -37.34
C PRO A 155 20.33 -10.63 -36.29
N ALA A 156 19.89 -11.35 -35.26
CA ALA A 156 20.69 -11.85 -34.14
C ALA A 156 21.81 -12.80 -34.61
N ASN A 157 23.04 -12.55 -34.16
CA ASN A 157 24.15 -13.49 -34.32
C ASN A 157 24.31 -14.35 -33.06
N GLN A 158 24.18 -15.65 -33.25
CA GLN A 158 24.41 -16.70 -32.28
C GLN A 158 25.93 -16.94 -32.17
N ASN A 159 26.50 -16.89 -30.96
CA ASN A 159 27.53 -17.83 -30.51
C ASN A 159 27.86 -17.61 -29.03
N GLY A 160 27.69 -18.68 -28.26
CA GLY A 160 28.00 -18.76 -26.84
C GLY A 160 29.50 -18.97 -26.55
N GLY A 161 29.87 -18.66 -25.31
CA GLY A 161 31.20 -18.91 -24.75
C GLY A 161 31.25 -18.48 -23.28
N THR A 162 30.85 -19.39 -22.40
CA THR A 162 30.80 -19.29 -20.93
C THR A 162 32.16 -19.09 -20.23
N ARG A 163 32.20 -18.25 -19.17
CA ARG A 163 32.85 -18.54 -17.86
C ARG A 163 32.36 -17.56 -16.77
N ARG A 164 31.68 -18.10 -15.73
CA ARG A 164 31.37 -17.50 -14.40
C ARG A 164 32.62 -17.56 -13.49
N ALA A 165 32.75 -16.98 -12.28
CA ALA A 165 31.89 -16.36 -11.26
C ALA A 165 32.81 -15.40 -10.43
N ASP A 166 32.32 -14.39 -9.68
CA ASP A 166 31.63 -14.48 -8.38
C ASP A 166 30.72 -13.23 -8.18
N GLY A 167 29.49 -13.24 -7.64
CA GLY A 167 28.68 -14.29 -7.01
C GLY A 167 27.92 -13.78 -5.76
N HIS A 168 26.94 -12.88 -5.91
CA HIS A 168 25.81 -12.74 -4.96
C HIS A 168 24.65 -13.62 -5.48
N PRO A 169 23.99 -14.46 -4.65
CA PRO A 169 23.04 -15.44 -5.15
C PRO A 169 21.63 -14.82 -5.30
N GLY A 170 21.36 -14.24 -6.46
CA GLY A 170 20.01 -13.91 -6.94
C GLY A 170 19.68 -14.74 -8.18
N GLY A 171 18.58 -15.50 -8.14
CA GLY A 171 18.28 -16.61 -9.06
C GLY A 171 18.19 -16.27 -10.55
N ALA A 172 18.60 -17.21 -11.39
CA ALA A 172 18.63 -17.12 -12.85
C ALA A 172 17.25 -16.94 -13.54
N ALA A 173 16.14 -16.95 -12.79
CA ALA A 173 14.77 -16.88 -13.31
C ALA A 173 14.28 -15.44 -13.54
N GLU A 174 14.66 -14.48 -12.69
CA GLU A 174 14.27 -13.07 -12.87
C GLU A 174 14.85 -12.43 -14.14
N PRO A 175 16.11 -12.70 -14.54
CA PRO A 175 16.64 -12.29 -15.84
C PRO A 175 15.98 -12.96 -17.05
N ASP A 176 15.21 -14.04 -16.85
CA ASP A 176 14.51 -14.75 -17.92
C ASP A 176 13.14 -14.11 -18.19
N ALA A 177 12.36 -13.83 -17.14
CA ALA A 177 11.10 -13.09 -17.26
C ALA A 177 11.29 -11.71 -17.91
N ILE A 178 12.33 -10.96 -17.52
CA ILE A 178 12.65 -9.64 -18.09
C ILE A 178 12.99 -9.76 -19.58
N ARG A 179 13.84 -10.74 -19.95
CA ARG A 179 14.26 -10.93 -21.35
C ARG A 179 13.10 -11.36 -22.23
N TRP A 180 12.28 -12.28 -21.74
CA TRP A 180 11.08 -12.74 -22.44
C TRP A 180 10.12 -11.56 -22.68
N LEU A 181 9.78 -10.80 -21.63
CA LEU A 181 8.84 -9.68 -21.75
C LEU A 181 9.37 -8.57 -22.66
N ALA A 182 10.68 -8.27 -22.58
CA ALA A 182 11.33 -7.32 -23.47
C ALA A 182 11.21 -7.74 -24.95
N HIS A 183 11.37 -9.03 -25.23
CA HIS A 183 11.26 -9.57 -26.58
C HIS A 183 9.80 -9.64 -27.07
N GLU A 184 8.91 -10.21 -26.26
CA GLU A 184 7.50 -10.45 -26.62
C GLU A 184 6.75 -9.14 -26.86
N CYS A 185 6.96 -8.15 -25.99
CA CYS A 185 6.28 -6.85 -26.05
C CYS A 185 7.13 -5.76 -26.73
N ASN A 186 8.31 -6.10 -27.26
CA ASN A 186 9.28 -5.16 -27.83
C ASN A 186 9.57 -3.96 -26.90
N LEU A 187 9.73 -4.24 -25.60
CA LEU A 187 9.98 -3.25 -24.55
C LEU A 187 11.48 -3.06 -24.31
N PRO A 188 11.93 -1.84 -23.99
CA PRO A 188 13.26 -1.64 -23.41
C PRO A 188 13.43 -2.49 -22.14
N ALA A 189 14.65 -2.95 -21.88
CA ALA A 189 14.94 -3.82 -20.74
C ALA A 189 14.52 -3.20 -19.40
N GLU A 190 14.68 -1.89 -19.25
CA GLU A 190 14.32 -1.13 -18.05
C GLU A 190 12.80 -1.10 -17.83
N ALA A 191 12.00 -1.04 -18.91
CA ALA A 191 10.56 -1.08 -18.82
C ALA A 191 10.06 -2.50 -18.49
N ALA A 192 10.66 -3.52 -19.10
CA ALA A 192 10.36 -4.91 -18.77
C ALA A 192 10.70 -5.23 -17.31
N GLU A 193 11.83 -4.74 -16.81
CA GLU A 193 12.24 -4.88 -15.41
C GLU A 193 11.20 -4.27 -14.45
N GLN A 194 10.69 -3.07 -14.74
CA GLN A 194 9.65 -2.44 -13.90
C GLN A 194 8.37 -3.26 -13.85
N VAL A 195 7.91 -3.80 -14.98
CA VAL A 195 6.70 -4.63 -15.04
C VAL A 195 6.89 -5.94 -14.28
N VAL A 196 8.02 -6.62 -14.49
CA VAL A 196 8.36 -7.86 -13.77
C VAL A 196 8.45 -7.60 -12.26
N ARG A 197 9.09 -6.50 -11.84
CA ARG A 197 9.17 -6.10 -10.43
C ARG A 197 7.80 -5.82 -9.84
N TYR A 198 6.89 -5.19 -10.59
CA TYR A 198 5.53 -4.91 -10.13
C TYR A 198 4.71 -6.18 -9.94
N VAL A 199 4.73 -7.09 -10.91
CA VAL A 199 4.02 -8.39 -10.81
C VAL A 199 4.63 -9.27 -9.72
N ARG A 200 5.96 -9.23 -9.56
CA ARG A 200 6.64 -9.94 -8.48
C ARG A 200 6.24 -9.40 -7.11
N ALA A 201 6.16 -8.08 -6.94
CA ALA A 201 5.76 -7.47 -5.68
C ALA A 201 4.35 -7.91 -5.27
N GLU A 202 3.42 -8.00 -6.23
CA GLU A 202 2.08 -8.55 -6.01
C GLU A 202 2.13 -10.01 -5.55
N ARG A 203 2.80 -10.87 -6.34
CA ARG A 203 2.92 -12.30 -6.04
C ARG A 203 3.57 -12.56 -4.69
N ASP A 204 4.68 -11.88 -4.41
CA ASP A 204 5.41 -12.03 -3.15
C ASP A 204 4.60 -11.44 -1.98
N GLY A 205 3.67 -10.52 -2.25
CA GLY A 205 2.79 -9.87 -1.28
C GLY A 205 1.57 -10.70 -0.84
N ILE A 206 0.76 -11.18 -1.78
CA ILE A 206 -0.46 -11.95 -1.48
C ILE A 206 -0.30 -13.47 -1.72
N GLY A 207 0.83 -13.88 -2.28
CA GLY A 207 1.20 -15.28 -2.59
C GLY A 207 0.84 -15.74 -4.00
N LEU A 208 0.12 -14.94 -4.79
CA LEU A 208 -0.29 -15.26 -6.16
C LEU A 208 -0.51 -13.98 -6.98
N VAL A 209 -0.69 -14.11 -8.30
CA VAL A 209 -1.02 -12.97 -9.17
C VAL A 209 -2.48 -13.11 -9.62
N PRO A 210 -3.35 -12.12 -9.40
CA PRO A 210 -4.75 -12.21 -9.82
C PRO A 210 -4.91 -12.31 -11.34
N THR A 211 -5.69 -13.29 -11.79
CA THR A 211 -5.99 -13.60 -13.19
C THR A 211 -7.49 -13.84 -13.36
N GLN A 212 -7.97 -14.10 -14.57
CA GLN A 212 -9.35 -14.52 -14.80
C GLN A 212 -9.66 -15.93 -14.27
N GLN A 213 -8.63 -16.73 -13.94
CA GLN A 213 -8.80 -18.04 -13.29
C GLN A 213 -8.61 -17.99 -11.77
N ASP A 214 -7.94 -16.95 -11.26
CA ASP A 214 -7.65 -16.77 -9.83
C ASP A 214 -8.08 -15.36 -9.41
N VAL A 215 -9.31 -15.26 -8.90
CA VAL A 215 -9.88 -14.02 -8.37
C VAL A 215 -9.55 -13.92 -6.89
N VAL A 216 -9.06 -12.75 -6.46
CA VAL A 216 -8.63 -12.53 -5.08
C VAL A 216 -9.54 -11.53 -4.40
N PHE A 217 -10.12 -11.93 -3.29
CA PHE A 217 -10.77 -11.04 -2.32
C PHE A 217 -9.71 -10.66 -1.31
N GLU A 218 -9.28 -9.41 -1.35
CA GLU A 218 -8.29 -8.84 -0.44
C GLU A 218 -8.96 -7.88 0.54
N ARG A 219 -8.73 -8.08 1.84
CA ARG A 219 -9.25 -7.20 2.88
C ARG A 219 -8.12 -6.64 3.73
N PHE A 220 -8.14 -5.33 3.98
CA PHE A 220 -7.18 -4.63 4.84
C PHE A 220 -7.84 -3.51 5.65
N PHE A 221 -7.18 -3.07 6.71
CA PHE A 221 -7.65 -1.99 7.57
C PHE A 221 -7.40 -0.61 6.96
N ASP A 222 -8.35 0.30 7.18
CA ASP A 222 -8.12 1.73 6.99
C ASP A 222 -7.70 2.43 8.30
N GLU A 223 -7.25 3.68 8.21
CA GLU A 223 -6.76 4.45 9.36
C GLU A 223 -7.85 4.70 10.42
N SER A 224 -9.12 4.73 9.99
CA SER A 224 -10.28 4.91 10.86
C SER A 224 -10.68 3.64 11.63
N GLY A 225 -10.03 2.51 11.34
CA GLY A 225 -10.38 1.19 11.88
C GLY A 225 -11.57 0.53 11.17
N GLY A 226 -11.99 1.09 10.03
CA GLY A 226 -12.83 0.42 9.05
C GLY A 226 -12.00 -0.56 8.21
N MET A 227 -12.67 -1.28 7.32
CA MET A 227 -12.02 -2.22 6.42
C MET A 227 -12.34 -1.87 4.98
N GLN A 228 -11.36 -2.07 4.11
CA GLN A 228 -11.54 -2.01 2.67
C GLN A 228 -11.43 -3.42 2.11
N LEU A 229 -12.38 -3.77 1.25
CA LEU A 229 -12.36 -5.02 0.51
C LEU A 229 -12.14 -4.71 -0.97
N VAL A 230 -11.01 -5.15 -1.51
CA VAL A 230 -10.69 -5.09 -2.93
C VAL A 230 -10.82 -6.48 -3.53
N VAL A 231 -11.67 -6.62 -4.55
CA VAL A 231 -11.81 -7.86 -5.33
C VAL A 231 -11.04 -7.70 -6.63
N HIS A 232 -9.89 -8.37 -6.75
CA HIS A 232 -9.06 -8.39 -7.95
C HIS A 232 -9.65 -9.33 -8.99
N ALA A 233 -10.22 -8.75 -10.02
CA ALA A 233 -11.06 -9.42 -11.01
C ALA A 233 -10.80 -8.78 -12.39
N PRO A 234 -9.80 -9.26 -13.16
CA PRO A 234 -9.45 -8.69 -14.45
C PRO A 234 -10.41 -9.14 -15.57
N PHE A 235 -11.72 -8.91 -15.41
CA PHE A 235 -12.75 -9.20 -16.41
C PHE A 235 -13.18 -7.95 -17.22
N GLY A 236 -12.71 -6.76 -16.83
CA GLY A 236 -13.08 -5.50 -17.46
C GLY A 236 -14.22 -4.78 -16.75
N GLY A 237 -14.27 -3.46 -16.92
CA GLY A 237 -15.06 -2.57 -16.08
C GLY A 237 -16.57 -2.72 -16.23
N ARG A 238 -17.06 -3.30 -17.34
CA ARG A 238 -18.49 -3.54 -17.56
C ARG A 238 -19.02 -4.71 -16.72
N ILE A 239 -18.26 -5.81 -16.68
CA ILE A 239 -18.56 -6.98 -15.84
C ILE A 239 -18.36 -6.61 -14.37
N ASN A 240 -17.22 -6.00 -14.03
CA ASN A 240 -16.92 -5.58 -12.65
C ASN A 240 -17.92 -4.56 -12.10
N ARG A 241 -18.46 -3.66 -12.93
CA ARG A 241 -19.51 -2.73 -12.51
C ARG A 241 -20.80 -3.46 -12.13
N ALA A 242 -21.23 -4.42 -12.96
CA ALA A 242 -22.40 -5.24 -12.66
C ALA A 242 -22.18 -6.05 -11.38
N TRP A 243 -21.03 -6.70 -11.26
CA TRP A 243 -20.71 -7.52 -10.09
C TRP A 243 -20.62 -6.68 -8.81
N GLY A 244 -19.96 -5.51 -8.86
CA GLY A 244 -19.84 -4.60 -7.73
C GLY A 244 -21.20 -4.08 -7.26
N LEU A 245 -22.11 -3.74 -8.18
CA LEU A 245 -23.49 -3.36 -7.83
C LEU A 245 -24.25 -4.51 -7.16
N ALA A 246 -24.14 -5.73 -7.71
CA ALA A 246 -24.78 -6.91 -7.13
C ALA A 246 -24.26 -7.22 -5.72
N LEU A 247 -22.93 -7.21 -5.54
CA LEU A 247 -22.29 -7.42 -4.24
C LEU A 247 -22.75 -6.37 -3.23
N ARG A 248 -22.71 -5.08 -3.60
CA ARG A 248 -23.18 -3.98 -2.76
C ARG A 248 -24.61 -4.21 -2.28
N LYS A 249 -25.54 -4.54 -3.18
CA LYS A 249 -26.94 -4.75 -2.81
C LYS A 249 -27.16 -5.96 -1.91
N ARG A 250 -26.54 -7.09 -2.22
CA ARG A 250 -26.65 -8.31 -1.40
C ARG A 250 -26.07 -8.08 -0.01
N TYR A 251 -24.98 -7.32 0.07
CA TYR A 251 -24.40 -6.89 1.33
C TYR A 251 -25.33 -5.97 2.13
N CYS A 252 -25.86 -4.91 1.50
CA CYS A 252 -26.76 -3.97 2.18
C CYS A 252 -28.03 -4.65 2.73
N VAL A 253 -28.60 -5.62 2.00
CA VAL A 253 -29.79 -6.36 2.45
C VAL A 253 -29.47 -7.27 3.65
N GLY A 254 -28.25 -7.82 3.73
CA GLY A 254 -27.84 -8.69 4.84
C GLY A 254 -27.50 -7.94 6.13
N PHE A 255 -26.92 -6.74 6.02
CA PHE A 255 -26.29 -6.04 7.15
C PHE A 255 -26.89 -4.64 7.47
N ASP A 256 -27.97 -4.23 6.78
CA ASP A 256 -28.67 -2.94 6.93
C ASP A 256 -27.70 -1.74 7.01
N PHE A 257 -26.72 -1.70 6.11
CA PHE A 257 -25.67 -0.68 6.07
C PHE A 257 -25.40 -0.22 4.63
N GLU A 258 -25.39 1.09 4.41
CA GLU A 258 -25.06 1.66 3.09
C GLU A 258 -23.56 1.59 2.83
N LEU A 259 -23.18 0.74 1.88
CA LEU A 259 -21.80 0.48 1.54
C LEU A 259 -21.37 1.27 0.30
N GLN A 260 -20.21 1.94 0.39
CA GLN A 260 -19.61 2.63 -0.75
C GLN A 260 -18.91 1.61 -1.66
N ALA A 261 -19.16 1.69 -2.97
CA ALA A 261 -18.58 0.77 -3.95
C ALA A 261 -17.91 1.49 -5.15
N ALA A 262 -16.84 0.88 -5.67
CA ALA A 262 -16.19 1.28 -6.91
C ALA A 262 -15.80 0.06 -7.77
N ALA A 263 -15.65 0.26 -9.07
CA ALA A 263 -15.24 -0.75 -10.02
C ALA A 263 -14.33 -0.15 -11.11
N SER A 264 -13.29 -0.89 -11.47
CA SER A 264 -12.35 -0.61 -12.57
C SER A 264 -12.28 -1.81 -13.50
N ASP A 265 -11.41 -1.76 -14.52
CA ASP A 265 -11.19 -2.90 -15.41
C ASP A 265 -10.53 -4.10 -14.71
N ASP A 266 -9.83 -3.85 -13.60
CA ASP A 266 -8.99 -4.84 -12.91
C ASP A 266 -9.51 -5.25 -11.54
N ALA A 267 -10.38 -4.44 -10.91
CA ALA A 267 -10.87 -4.74 -9.57
C ALA A 267 -12.23 -4.10 -9.24
N MET A 268 -12.77 -4.47 -8.09
CA MET A 268 -13.89 -3.81 -7.41
C MET A 268 -13.47 -3.45 -5.99
N LEU A 269 -14.02 -2.37 -5.43
CA LEU A 269 -13.80 -1.93 -4.05
C LEU A 269 -15.13 -1.83 -3.32
N LEU A 270 -15.14 -2.34 -2.10
CA LEU A 270 -16.25 -2.28 -1.15
C LEU A 270 -15.71 -1.74 0.18
N SER A 271 -16.18 -0.56 0.61
CA SER A 271 -15.77 0.04 1.88
C SER A 271 -16.68 -0.44 3.02
N ILE A 272 -16.16 -1.33 3.86
CA ILE A 272 -16.88 -1.95 4.97
C ILE A 272 -16.73 -1.07 6.21
N GLY A 273 -17.86 -0.78 6.88
CA GLY A 273 -17.85 -0.04 8.14
C GLY A 273 -17.14 -0.80 9.26
N ALA A 274 -16.66 -0.07 10.27
CA ALA A 274 -15.91 -0.63 11.38
C ALA A 274 -16.70 -1.66 12.22
N ASN A 275 -18.03 -1.69 12.14
CA ASN A 275 -18.87 -2.54 13.01
C ASN A 275 -19.20 -3.91 12.42
N ASN A 276 -18.83 -4.19 11.16
CA ASN A 276 -19.13 -5.46 10.51
C ASN A 276 -17.83 -6.22 10.26
N SER A 277 -17.66 -7.40 10.84
CA SER A 277 -16.65 -8.36 10.39
C SER A 277 -17.27 -9.73 10.20
N PHE A 278 -16.77 -10.43 9.18
CA PHE A 278 -17.24 -11.74 8.75
C PHE A 278 -16.07 -12.47 8.08
N PRO A 279 -16.08 -13.81 8.00
CA PRO A 279 -15.13 -14.57 7.21
C PRO A 279 -15.17 -14.14 5.75
N LEU A 280 -14.02 -13.80 5.17
CA LEU A 280 -13.98 -13.27 3.81
C LEU A 280 -14.49 -14.28 2.77
N THR A 281 -14.41 -15.57 3.09
CA THR A 281 -14.97 -16.68 2.29
C THR A 281 -16.49 -16.60 2.12
N ASP A 282 -17.21 -16.03 3.09
CA ASP A 282 -18.68 -15.92 3.01
C ASP A 282 -19.11 -14.95 1.90
N MET A 283 -18.19 -14.11 1.42
CA MET A 283 -18.43 -13.22 0.28
C MET A 283 -18.58 -13.96 -1.04
N PHE A 284 -17.99 -15.14 -1.16
CA PHE A 284 -17.98 -15.92 -2.39
C PHE A 284 -19.40 -16.34 -2.80
N ASP A 285 -20.28 -16.51 -1.81
CA ASP A 285 -21.63 -17.02 -2.01
C ASP A 285 -22.71 -15.94 -2.08
N LEU A 286 -22.37 -14.65 -1.86
CA LEU A 286 -23.36 -13.57 -1.82
C LEU A 286 -24.11 -13.38 -3.14
N VAL A 287 -23.42 -13.58 -4.27
CA VAL A 287 -23.96 -13.41 -5.61
C VAL A 287 -23.87 -14.74 -6.34
N LYS A 288 -25.03 -15.32 -6.64
CA LYS A 288 -25.18 -16.55 -7.43
C LYS A 288 -25.76 -16.24 -8.80
N PRO A 289 -25.46 -17.03 -9.85
CA PRO A 289 -25.96 -16.77 -11.20
C PRO A 289 -27.47 -16.58 -11.26
N GLN A 290 -28.21 -17.41 -10.51
CA GLN A 290 -29.67 -17.41 -10.44
C GLN A 290 -30.31 -16.10 -9.96
N TRP A 291 -29.60 -15.28 -9.18
CA TRP A 291 -30.12 -14.02 -8.63
C TRP A 291 -29.32 -12.80 -9.09
N ALA A 292 -28.31 -12.99 -9.96
CA ALA A 292 -27.44 -11.92 -10.42
C ALA A 292 -28.24 -10.84 -11.17
N GLU A 293 -29.10 -11.27 -12.08
CA GLU A 293 -29.91 -10.38 -12.92
C GLU A 293 -30.85 -9.51 -12.08
N GLU A 294 -31.64 -10.11 -11.18
CA GLU A 294 -32.53 -9.38 -10.27
C GLU A 294 -31.74 -8.44 -9.34
N SER A 295 -30.59 -8.89 -8.82
CA SER A 295 -29.76 -8.07 -7.94
C SER A 295 -29.22 -6.83 -8.65
N VAL A 296 -28.69 -6.99 -9.87
CA VAL A 296 -28.18 -5.87 -10.67
C VAL A 296 -29.32 -4.95 -11.10
N GLU A 297 -30.46 -5.51 -11.53
CA GLU A 297 -31.65 -4.76 -11.93
C GLU A 297 -32.17 -3.87 -10.80
N GLN A 298 -32.23 -4.37 -9.56
CA GLN A 298 -32.63 -3.53 -8.42
C GLN A 298 -31.56 -2.51 -8.02
N SER A 299 -30.29 -2.87 -8.15
CA SER A 299 -29.17 -2.01 -7.75
C SER A 299 -28.95 -0.83 -8.69
N LEU A 300 -29.18 -1.04 -10.00
CA LEU A 300 -28.95 0.00 -11.01
C LEU A 300 -29.94 1.16 -10.89
N LEU A 301 -31.16 0.90 -10.39
CA LEU A 301 -32.22 1.91 -10.30
C LEU A 301 -31.79 3.14 -9.47
N VAL A 302 -31.06 2.90 -8.39
CA VAL A 302 -30.55 3.94 -7.49
C VAL A 302 -29.14 4.41 -7.86
N SER A 303 -28.55 3.89 -8.94
CA SER A 303 -27.22 4.30 -9.41
C SER A 303 -27.29 5.60 -10.24
N PRO A 304 -26.29 6.50 -10.14
CA PRO A 304 -26.21 7.70 -10.98
C PRO A 304 -26.25 7.40 -12.49
N MET A 305 -25.77 6.22 -12.89
CA MET A 305 -25.76 5.75 -14.28
C MET A 305 -27.18 5.67 -14.87
N PHE A 306 -28.17 5.23 -14.10
CA PHE A 306 -29.54 5.13 -14.56
C PHE A 306 -30.12 6.49 -14.92
N GLY A 307 -29.93 7.49 -14.05
CA GLY A 307 -30.36 8.87 -14.33
C GLY A 307 -29.66 9.47 -15.56
N ALA A 308 -28.40 9.11 -15.82
CA ALA A 308 -27.69 9.52 -17.01
C ALA A 308 -28.23 8.88 -18.30
N ARG A 309 -28.44 7.56 -18.30
CA ARG A 309 -28.97 6.81 -19.44
C ARG A 309 -30.44 7.12 -19.70
N TRP A 310 -31.24 7.36 -18.65
CA TRP A 310 -32.61 7.86 -18.75
C TRP A 310 -32.68 9.18 -19.54
N ARG A 311 -31.87 10.16 -19.15
CA ARG A 311 -31.80 11.46 -19.85
C ARG A 311 -31.42 11.29 -21.31
N TRP A 312 -30.48 10.41 -21.61
CA TRP A 312 -30.08 10.11 -22.97
C TRP A 312 -31.27 9.52 -23.76
N ASN A 313 -31.93 8.49 -23.23
CA ASN A 313 -33.04 7.83 -23.91
C ASN A 313 -34.26 8.72 -24.07
N ALA A 314 -34.63 9.50 -23.06
CA ALA A 314 -35.69 10.50 -23.15
C ALA A 314 -35.38 11.57 -24.21
N THR A 315 -34.10 11.92 -24.38
CA THR A 315 -33.66 12.85 -25.44
C THR A 315 -33.67 12.20 -26.83
N ARG A 316 -33.23 10.94 -26.96
CA ARG A 316 -33.25 10.16 -28.22
C ARG A 316 -34.68 9.89 -28.70
N ALA A 317 -35.58 9.61 -27.77
CA ALA A 317 -37.01 9.42 -28.01
C ALA A 317 -37.74 10.74 -28.32
N LEU A 318 -37.04 11.88 -28.34
CA LEU A 318 -37.60 13.22 -28.54
C LEU A 318 -38.64 13.63 -27.49
N ALA A 319 -38.75 12.92 -26.37
CA ALA A 319 -39.57 13.30 -25.22
C ALA A 319 -38.99 14.55 -24.53
N ILE A 320 -37.66 14.72 -24.59
CA ILE A 320 -36.96 15.92 -24.13
C ILE A 320 -36.26 16.58 -25.30
N LEU A 321 -36.69 17.81 -25.61
CA LEU A 321 -36.17 18.56 -26.74
C LEU A 321 -34.81 19.19 -26.40
N ARG A 322 -33.78 18.89 -27.20
CA ARG A 322 -32.44 19.54 -27.13
C ARG A 322 -32.45 20.96 -27.68
N GLN A 323 -33.44 21.29 -28.51
CA GLN A 323 -33.62 22.59 -29.13
C GLN A 323 -35.08 23.03 -29.00
N ARG A 324 -35.30 24.31 -28.69
CA ARG A 324 -36.62 24.94 -28.64
C ARG A 324 -36.53 26.29 -29.31
N GLN A 325 -37.42 26.57 -30.27
CA GLN A 325 -37.45 27.83 -31.02
C GLN A 325 -36.08 28.20 -31.63
N GLY A 326 -35.39 27.22 -32.22
CA GLY A 326 -34.07 27.41 -32.85
C GLY A 326 -32.91 27.64 -31.86
N LYS A 327 -33.14 27.60 -30.55
CA LYS A 327 -32.09 27.74 -29.52
C LYS A 327 -31.85 26.42 -28.80
N LYS A 328 -30.59 26.14 -28.46
CA LYS A 328 -30.21 24.98 -27.65
C LYS A 328 -30.77 25.14 -26.23
N VAL A 329 -31.43 24.10 -25.72
CA VAL A 329 -31.91 24.09 -24.34
C VAL A 329 -30.72 23.86 -23.40
N PRO A 330 -30.53 24.67 -22.35
CA PRO A 330 -29.48 24.46 -21.36
C PRO A 330 -29.53 23.05 -20.72
N PRO A 331 -28.39 22.40 -20.46
CA PRO A 331 -28.35 21.05 -19.87
C PRO A 331 -29.09 20.92 -18.55
N GLN A 332 -29.07 21.96 -17.69
CA GLN A 332 -29.74 21.95 -16.40
C GLN A 332 -31.27 21.85 -16.57
N ILE A 333 -31.82 22.54 -17.57
CA ILE A 333 -33.25 22.47 -17.92
C ILE A 333 -33.58 21.09 -18.53
N GLN A 334 -32.67 20.50 -19.30
CA GLN A 334 -32.86 19.13 -19.81
C GLN A 334 -32.87 18.10 -18.68
N ARG A 335 -32.02 18.27 -17.66
CA ARG A 335 -32.00 17.43 -16.44
C ARG A 335 -33.31 17.55 -15.67
N MET A 336 -33.71 18.78 -15.30
CA MET A 336 -34.97 19.05 -14.61
C MET A 336 -36.17 18.41 -15.33
N ARG A 337 -36.29 18.61 -16.65
CA ARG A 337 -37.39 18.01 -17.44
C ARG A 337 -37.34 16.48 -17.50
N ALA A 338 -36.14 15.90 -17.45
CA ALA A 338 -36.01 14.45 -17.42
C ALA A 338 -36.40 13.87 -16.08
N ASP A 339 -36.07 14.57 -15.00
CA ASP A 339 -36.44 14.21 -13.65
C ASP A 339 -37.97 14.35 -13.48
N ASP A 340 -38.58 15.41 -14.04
CA ASP A 340 -40.05 15.58 -14.10
C ASP A 340 -40.72 14.42 -14.87
N LEU A 341 -40.14 14.03 -16.02
CA LEU A 341 -40.64 12.89 -16.81
C LEU A 341 -40.47 11.57 -16.06
N MET A 342 -39.36 11.39 -15.33
CA MET A 342 -39.13 10.21 -14.49
C MET A 342 -40.18 10.12 -13.40
N ALA A 343 -40.47 11.23 -12.70
CA ALA A 343 -41.48 11.26 -11.66
C ALA A 343 -42.89 10.92 -12.19
N ALA A 344 -43.19 11.30 -13.44
CA ALA A 344 -44.47 10.99 -14.09
C ALA A 344 -44.59 9.52 -14.55
N VAL A 345 -43.50 8.96 -15.10
CA VAL A 345 -43.49 7.62 -15.72
C VAL A 345 -43.13 6.51 -14.73
N PHE A 346 -42.25 6.81 -13.78
CA PHE A 346 -41.73 5.88 -12.79
C PHE A 346 -41.77 6.51 -11.38
N PRO A 347 -42.97 6.81 -10.85
CA PRO A 347 -43.12 7.53 -9.58
C PRO A 347 -42.55 6.76 -8.39
N LYS A 348 -42.57 5.42 -8.42
CA LYS A 348 -41.94 4.60 -7.37
C LYS A 348 -40.45 4.93 -7.24
N LEU A 349 -39.72 5.15 -8.32
CA LEU A 349 -38.28 5.42 -8.22
C LEU A 349 -37.94 6.74 -7.50
N VAL A 350 -38.82 7.75 -7.64
CA VAL A 350 -38.64 9.10 -7.05
C VAL A 350 -39.32 9.22 -5.68
N GLY A 351 -40.08 8.20 -5.27
CA GLY A 351 -40.84 8.20 -4.02
C GLY A 351 -39.95 8.25 -2.76
N CYS A 352 -40.57 8.59 -1.63
CA CYS A 352 -39.89 8.58 -0.33
C CYS A 352 -39.41 7.16 0.00
N GLN A 353 -38.11 7.02 0.26
CA GLN A 353 -37.47 5.74 0.59
C GLN A 353 -38.01 5.14 1.88
N GLU A 354 -38.47 5.96 2.85
CA GLU A 354 -39.06 5.49 4.11
C GLU A 354 -40.37 4.71 3.94
N ASN A 355 -41.08 4.93 2.82
CA ASN A 355 -42.35 4.25 2.54
C ASN A 355 -42.20 3.03 1.62
N GLN A 356 -40.98 2.73 1.19
CA GLN A 356 -40.70 1.59 0.33
C GLN A 356 -40.37 0.35 1.14
N THR A 357 -41.16 -0.70 0.92
CA THR A 357 -40.92 -2.03 1.47
C THR A 357 -40.82 -3.03 0.31
N GLY A 358 -39.69 -3.72 0.21
CA GLY A 358 -39.43 -4.71 -0.84
C GLY A 358 -38.88 -4.14 -2.15
N PRO A 359 -38.73 -5.00 -3.19
CA PRO A 359 -38.18 -4.62 -4.50
C PRO A 359 -39.03 -3.56 -5.23
N ILE A 360 -38.36 -2.69 -5.99
CA ILE A 360 -39.02 -1.68 -6.82
C ILE A 360 -39.56 -2.37 -8.08
N GLU A 361 -40.88 -2.36 -8.23
CA GLU A 361 -41.55 -2.83 -9.44
C GLU A 361 -41.29 -1.86 -10.60
N ILE A 362 -40.73 -2.39 -11.69
CA ILE A 362 -40.38 -1.62 -12.88
C ILE A 362 -41.62 -1.52 -13.79
N PRO A 363 -42.08 -0.30 -14.12
CA PRO A 363 -43.26 -0.11 -14.96
C PRO A 363 -42.98 -0.53 -16.42
N ASP A 364 -43.99 -1.12 -17.07
CA ASP A 364 -43.94 -1.40 -18.51
C ASP A 364 -44.11 -0.11 -19.32
N HIS A 365 -43.01 0.62 -19.47
CA HIS A 365 -42.92 1.81 -20.29
C HIS A 365 -41.73 1.70 -21.25
N PRO A 366 -41.88 2.02 -22.56
CA PRO A 366 -40.82 1.81 -23.55
C PRO A 366 -39.48 2.48 -23.21
N ILE A 367 -39.51 3.73 -22.71
CA ILE A 367 -38.29 4.44 -22.33
C ILE A 367 -37.64 3.80 -21.09
N VAL A 368 -38.45 3.30 -20.14
CA VAL A 368 -37.93 2.64 -18.93
C VAL A 368 -37.28 1.31 -19.32
N ARG A 369 -37.96 0.47 -20.10
CA ARG A 369 -37.41 -0.79 -20.61
C ARG A 369 -36.10 -0.59 -21.38
N GLN A 370 -36.05 0.42 -22.26
CA GLN A 370 -34.82 0.73 -22.99
C GLN A 370 -33.70 1.22 -22.06
N THR A 371 -34.01 2.05 -21.05
CA THR A 371 -33.00 2.52 -20.10
C THR A 371 -32.46 1.40 -19.22
N VAL A 372 -33.32 0.49 -18.74
CA VAL A 372 -32.87 -0.71 -18.02
C VAL A 372 -31.98 -1.56 -18.93
N TYR A 373 -32.41 -1.83 -20.16
CA TYR A 373 -31.64 -2.59 -21.15
C TYR A 373 -30.26 -1.97 -21.42
N ASP A 374 -30.19 -0.66 -21.70
CA ASP A 374 -28.93 0.03 -21.99
C ASP A 374 -27.99 0.00 -20.76
N CYS A 375 -28.53 0.14 -19.54
CA CYS A 375 -27.74 0.01 -18.33
C CYS A 375 -27.17 -1.41 -18.16
N MET A 376 -27.99 -2.44 -18.38
CA MET A 376 -27.63 -3.84 -18.18
C MET A 376 -26.65 -4.37 -19.25
N HIS A 377 -26.85 -4.00 -20.52
CA HIS A 377 -26.14 -4.60 -21.65
C HIS A 377 -25.21 -3.64 -22.42
N GLU A 378 -25.31 -2.32 -22.27
CA GLU A 378 -24.34 -1.39 -22.88
C GLU A 378 -23.37 -0.83 -21.85
N ALA A 379 -23.90 -0.22 -20.78
CA ALA A 379 -23.08 0.40 -19.74
C ALA A 379 -22.44 -0.65 -18.80
N MET A 380 -23.08 -1.80 -18.69
CA MET A 380 -22.59 -3.00 -18.03
C MET A 380 -22.63 -4.18 -19.01
N ASP A 381 -22.23 -5.34 -18.52
CA ASP A 381 -22.32 -6.61 -19.24
C ASP A 381 -22.88 -7.68 -18.28
N ILE A 382 -24.21 -7.77 -18.22
CA ILE A 382 -24.88 -8.75 -17.36
C ILE A 382 -24.68 -10.19 -17.85
N ASP A 383 -24.60 -10.39 -19.17
CA ASP A 383 -24.41 -11.72 -19.75
C ASP A 383 -23.00 -12.23 -19.43
N GLY A 384 -21.99 -11.37 -19.58
CA GLY A 384 -20.62 -11.65 -19.15
C GLY A 384 -20.49 -11.89 -17.64
N LEU A 385 -21.26 -11.16 -16.81
CA LEU A 385 -21.30 -11.44 -15.37
C LEU A 385 -21.88 -12.84 -15.07
N LYS A 386 -22.97 -13.23 -15.74
CA LYS A 386 -23.58 -14.55 -15.54
C LYS A 386 -22.61 -15.66 -15.94
N ASP A 387 -21.91 -15.52 -17.07
CA ASP A 387 -20.86 -16.45 -17.49
C ASP A 387 -19.74 -16.58 -16.45
N VAL A 388 -19.24 -15.46 -15.92
CA VAL A 388 -18.22 -15.48 -14.85
C VAL A 388 -18.72 -16.21 -13.61
N LEU A 389 -19.96 -15.94 -13.17
CA LEU A 389 -20.54 -16.60 -12.00
C LEU A 389 -20.80 -18.10 -12.23
N ASP A 390 -21.25 -18.48 -13.43
CA ASP A 390 -21.45 -19.88 -13.82
C ASP A 390 -20.11 -20.64 -13.81
N ARG A 391 -19.02 -20.01 -14.28
CA ARG A 391 -17.67 -20.58 -14.26
C ARG A 391 -17.07 -20.67 -12.86
N ILE A 392 -17.43 -19.75 -11.96
CA ILE A 392 -17.12 -19.86 -10.52
C ILE A 392 -17.85 -21.08 -9.92
N GLU A 393 -19.15 -21.25 -10.22
CA GLU A 393 -19.95 -22.38 -9.71
C GLU A 393 -19.48 -23.73 -10.28
N ALA A 394 -19.00 -23.75 -11.53
CA ALA A 394 -18.37 -24.90 -12.15
C ALA A 394 -16.96 -25.22 -11.61
N GLY A 395 -16.36 -24.33 -10.80
CA GLY A 395 -15.01 -24.48 -10.26
C GLY A 395 -13.88 -24.20 -11.26
N GLU A 396 -14.17 -23.58 -12.39
CA GLU A 396 -13.17 -23.14 -13.37
C GLU A 396 -12.40 -21.90 -12.91
N ILE A 397 -13.08 -21.03 -12.17
CA ILE A 397 -12.51 -19.82 -11.56
C ILE A 397 -12.37 -20.07 -10.05
N ARG A 398 -11.14 -19.97 -9.55
CA ARG A 398 -10.80 -20.11 -8.13
C ARG A 398 -10.93 -18.77 -7.42
N LEU A 399 -11.53 -18.79 -6.24
CA LEU A 399 -11.66 -17.63 -5.37
C LEU A 399 -10.71 -17.76 -4.17
N HIS A 400 -9.95 -16.71 -3.89
CA HIS A 400 -8.97 -16.68 -2.81
C HIS A 400 -9.29 -15.57 -1.83
N ALA A 401 -9.31 -15.89 -0.54
CA ALA A 401 -9.46 -14.91 0.54
C ALA A 401 -8.08 -14.53 1.09
N LYS A 402 -7.77 -13.24 1.14
CA LYS A 402 -6.50 -12.70 1.62
C LYS A 402 -6.74 -11.52 2.57
N ASP A 403 -6.36 -11.68 3.83
CA ASP A 403 -6.29 -10.59 4.79
C ASP A 403 -4.87 -10.02 4.81
N THR A 404 -4.72 -8.73 4.52
CA THR A 404 -3.43 -8.02 4.44
C THR A 404 -3.39 -6.86 5.43
N THR A 405 -2.19 -6.53 5.94
CA THR A 405 -1.97 -5.40 6.86
C THR A 405 -1.91 -4.08 6.12
N GLU A 406 -1.34 -4.10 4.92
CA GLU A 406 -1.30 -3.00 3.96
C GLU A 406 -1.91 -3.47 2.63
N PRO A 407 -2.51 -2.56 1.84
CA PRO A 407 -3.01 -2.90 0.51
C PRO A 407 -1.90 -3.42 -0.40
N SER A 408 -2.24 -4.43 -1.20
CA SER A 408 -1.36 -4.98 -2.24
C SER A 408 -0.99 -3.95 -3.32
N PRO A 409 0.13 -4.16 -4.03
CA PRO A 409 0.50 -3.35 -5.18
C PRO A 409 -0.61 -3.17 -6.23
N PHE A 410 -1.45 -4.19 -6.47
CA PHE A 410 -2.57 -4.09 -7.40
C PHE A 410 -3.75 -3.30 -6.81
N ALA A 411 -3.96 -3.36 -5.49
CA ALA A 411 -5.03 -2.60 -4.82
C ALA A 411 -4.78 -1.08 -4.87
N HIS A 412 -3.52 -0.64 -5.01
CA HIS A 412 -3.13 0.77 -5.10
C HIS A 412 -3.84 1.52 -6.23
N GLU A 413 -4.08 0.87 -7.38
CA GLU A 413 -4.79 1.50 -8.50
C GLU A 413 -6.24 1.83 -8.11
N MET A 414 -6.89 0.89 -7.44
CA MET A 414 -8.29 1.00 -7.03
C MET A 414 -8.48 2.09 -5.97
N LEU A 415 -7.58 2.15 -4.97
CA LEU A 415 -7.64 3.15 -3.90
C LEU A 415 -7.39 4.58 -4.41
N ASN A 416 -6.54 4.74 -5.44
CA ASN A 416 -6.30 6.01 -6.12
C ASN A 416 -7.25 6.27 -7.30
N SER A 417 -8.28 5.43 -7.47
CA SER A 417 -9.10 5.46 -8.68
C SER A 417 -9.80 6.81 -8.88
N LYS A 418 -9.96 7.16 -10.16
CA LYS A 418 -10.58 8.42 -10.58
C LYS A 418 -12.07 8.43 -10.24
N PRO A 419 -12.71 9.60 -10.03
CA PRO A 419 -14.11 9.71 -9.61
C PRO A 419 -15.15 8.90 -10.39
N TYR A 420 -14.89 8.53 -11.65
CA TYR A 420 -15.80 7.76 -12.51
C TYR A 420 -15.84 6.25 -12.23
N THR A 421 -14.91 5.69 -11.44
CA THR A 421 -14.93 4.28 -11.08
C THR A 421 -15.99 3.96 -10.03
N TYR A 422 -16.49 4.98 -9.33
CA TYR A 422 -17.40 4.80 -8.20
C TYR A 422 -18.85 4.64 -8.66
N LEU A 423 -19.59 3.80 -7.93
CA LEU A 423 -20.93 3.37 -8.29
C LEU A 423 -22.03 4.20 -7.62
N ASP A 424 -21.65 5.04 -6.66
CA ASP A 424 -22.52 5.85 -5.81
C ASP A 424 -22.30 7.36 -6.03
N ASP A 425 -23.31 8.18 -5.69
CA ASP A 425 -23.31 9.65 -5.91
C ASP A 425 -22.63 10.45 -4.77
N ALA A 426 -21.93 9.78 -3.84
CA ALA A 426 -21.33 10.44 -2.68
C ALA A 426 -20.19 11.40 -3.09
N PRO A 427 -20.10 12.62 -2.51
CA PRO A 427 -18.98 13.54 -2.72
C PRO A 427 -17.62 12.87 -2.48
N LEU A 428 -16.58 13.32 -3.19
CA LEU A 428 -15.26 12.67 -3.14
C LEU A 428 -14.59 12.77 -1.76
N GLU A 429 -14.91 13.82 -1.03
CA GLU A 429 -14.39 14.13 0.30
C GLU A 429 -14.97 13.21 1.39
N GLU A 430 -16.13 12.59 1.14
CA GLU A 430 -16.84 11.71 2.08
C GLU A 430 -16.48 10.22 1.88
N ARG A 431 -15.48 9.93 1.04
CA ARG A 431 -15.15 8.56 0.63
C ARG A 431 -14.05 7.93 1.48
N ARG A 432 -14.39 6.81 2.12
CA ARG A 432 -13.48 6.07 3.01
C ARG A 432 -12.30 5.45 2.26
N ALA A 433 -12.48 5.09 0.99
CA ALA A 433 -11.43 4.59 0.11
C ALA A 433 -10.17 5.49 0.07
N ARG A 434 -10.35 6.82 0.16
CA ARG A 434 -9.23 7.79 0.16
C ARG A 434 -8.61 8.02 1.53
N ALA A 435 -9.23 7.53 2.61
CA ALA A 435 -8.62 7.54 3.93
C ALA A 435 -7.48 6.52 4.05
N VAL A 436 -7.28 5.65 3.05
CA VAL A 436 -6.15 4.73 2.99
C VAL A 436 -4.94 5.45 2.40
N THR A 437 -3.98 5.77 3.25
CA THR A 437 -2.70 6.35 2.82
C THR A 437 -1.77 5.25 2.31
N LEU A 438 -1.31 5.40 1.07
CA LEU A 438 -0.45 4.43 0.38
C LEU A 438 1.04 4.79 0.51
N ARG A 439 1.91 3.76 0.49
CA ARG A 439 3.35 3.96 0.27
C ARG A 439 3.57 4.49 -1.15
N ARG A 440 4.51 5.44 -1.29
CA ARG A 440 4.89 5.99 -2.60
C ARG A 440 5.80 5.04 -3.40
N SER A 441 6.36 4.00 -2.78
CA SER A 441 7.25 3.02 -3.40
C SER A 441 6.83 1.59 -3.08
N LEU A 442 7.12 0.66 -3.99
CA LEU A 442 6.97 -0.78 -3.73
C LEU A 442 7.91 -1.19 -2.58
N PRO A 443 7.45 -2.03 -1.63
CA PRO A 443 8.34 -2.59 -0.61
C PRO A 443 9.48 -3.36 -1.26
N GLU A 444 10.71 -3.22 -0.75
CA GLU A 444 11.84 -4.03 -1.23
C GLU A 444 11.71 -5.50 -0.79
N ASN A 445 10.99 -5.74 0.32
CA ASN A 445 10.63 -7.06 0.83
C ASN A 445 9.11 -7.16 0.99
N SER A 446 8.39 -7.60 -0.04
CA SER A 446 6.92 -7.71 -0.02
C SER A 446 6.39 -8.95 0.72
N ARG A 447 7.26 -9.85 1.19
CA ARG A 447 6.88 -11.10 1.88
C ARG A 447 6.14 -10.89 3.21
N ASP A 448 6.15 -9.66 3.75
CA ASP A 448 5.62 -9.33 5.08
C ASP A 448 4.35 -8.46 5.06
N LEU A 449 3.63 -8.33 3.92
CA LEU A 449 2.37 -7.57 3.85
C LEU A 449 1.24 -8.11 4.74
N GLY A 450 1.44 -9.26 5.40
CA GLY A 450 0.51 -9.81 6.39
C GLY A 450 1.06 -9.88 7.81
N ALA A 451 2.36 -9.67 8.02
CA ALA A 451 2.98 -9.83 9.34
C ALA A 451 2.81 -8.55 10.16
N LEU A 452 2.19 -8.66 11.32
CA LEU A 452 2.15 -7.56 12.28
C LEU A 452 3.51 -7.42 12.97
N ASP A 453 3.84 -6.20 13.35
CA ASP A 453 5.05 -5.93 14.12
C ASP A 453 4.94 -6.53 15.53
N PRO A 454 5.85 -7.42 15.95
CA PRO A 454 5.84 -7.99 17.30
C PRO A 454 5.80 -6.93 18.40
N ASP A 455 6.56 -5.84 18.24
CA ASP A 455 6.60 -4.76 19.23
C ASP A 455 5.24 -4.03 19.32
N ALA A 456 4.52 -3.91 18.21
CA ALA A 456 3.18 -3.36 18.18
C ALA A 456 2.15 -4.30 18.84
N ILE A 457 2.29 -5.62 18.64
CA ILE A 457 1.45 -6.62 19.31
C ILE A 457 1.66 -6.51 20.82
N ASP A 458 2.91 -6.58 21.28
CA ASP A 458 3.26 -6.55 22.69
C ASP A 458 2.80 -5.26 23.36
N ARG A 459 2.99 -4.11 22.69
CA ARG A 459 2.50 -2.82 23.17
C ARG A 459 0.98 -2.78 23.32
N VAL A 460 0.21 -3.27 22.34
CA VAL A 460 -1.26 -3.26 22.46
C VAL A 460 -1.73 -4.20 23.55
N ILE A 461 -1.09 -5.36 23.72
CA ILE A 461 -1.37 -6.27 24.83
C ILE A 461 -1.06 -5.57 26.17
N ASP A 462 0.07 -4.87 26.27
CA ASP A 462 0.47 -4.11 27.46
C ASP A 462 -0.49 -2.95 27.78
N GLU A 463 -1.05 -2.31 26.76
CA GLU A 463 -2.04 -1.23 26.92
C GLU A 463 -3.47 -1.75 27.17
N ALA A 464 -3.80 -2.96 26.71
CA ALA A 464 -5.12 -3.57 26.87
C ALA A 464 -5.24 -4.41 28.15
N ARG A 465 -4.11 -4.80 28.75
CA ARG A 465 -4.12 -5.54 30.01
C ARG A 465 -4.83 -4.72 31.08
N PRO A 466 -5.68 -5.36 31.91
CA PRO A 466 -6.05 -4.76 33.19
C PRO A 466 -4.78 -4.48 33.99
N ASP A 467 -4.68 -3.33 34.65
CA ASP A 467 -3.60 -3.00 35.59
C ASP A 467 -4.26 -2.49 36.88
N PRO A 468 -4.87 -3.39 37.69
CA PRO A 468 -5.62 -2.99 38.87
C PRO A 468 -4.67 -2.39 39.90
N ARG A 469 -5.08 -1.27 40.51
CA ARG A 469 -4.27 -0.52 41.48
C ARG A 469 -4.77 -0.65 42.91
N ASP A 470 -5.95 -1.24 43.08
CA ASP A 470 -6.63 -1.45 44.35
C ASP A 470 -7.55 -2.69 44.28
N PRO A 471 -8.11 -3.16 45.42
CA PRO A 471 -9.03 -4.31 45.45
C PRO A 471 -10.30 -4.10 44.61
N GLU A 472 -10.78 -2.87 44.46
CA GLU A 472 -11.97 -2.54 43.68
C GLU A 472 -11.74 -2.75 42.18
N GLU A 473 -10.63 -2.26 41.64
CA GLU A 473 -10.24 -2.46 40.23
C GLU A 473 -9.97 -3.94 39.93
N LEU A 474 -9.40 -4.69 40.88
CA LEU A 474 -9.22 -6.15 40.73
C LEU A 474 -10.58 -6.86 40.66
N HIS A 475 -11.55 -6.46 41.49
CA HIS A 475 -12.90 -7.03 41.46
C HIS A 475 -13.61 -6.76 40.13
N GLU A 476 -13.49 -5.54 39.59
CA GLU A 476 -14.04 -5.18 38.27
C GLU A 476 -13.42 -6.03 37.14
N ALA A 477 -12.09 -6.25 37.18
CA ALA A 477 -11.42 -7.12 36.22
C ALA A 477 -11.93 -8.57 36.29
N LEU A 478 -12.14 -9.12 37.50
CA LEU A 478 -12.70 -10.46 37.69
C LEU A 478 -14.15 -10.58 37.20
N LEU A 479 -14.94 -9.52 37.29
CA LEU A 479 -16.30 -9.48 36.74
C LEU A 479 -16.30 -9.48 35.21
N SER A 480 -15.42 -8.70 34.59
CA SER A 480 -15.29 -8.65 33.12
C SER A 480 -14.81 -10.00 32.55
N LEU A 481 -13.85 -10.63 33.21
CA LEU A 481 -13.21 -11.85 32.73
C LEU A 481 -13.93 -13.14 33.14
N ILE A 482 -14.89 -13.06 34.06
CA ILE A 482 -15.67 -14.17 34.65
C ILE A 482 -14.82 -15.15 35.48
N ALA A 483 -13.74 -15.69 34.92
CA ALA A 483 -12.83 -16.63 35.56
C ALA A 483 -11.41 -16.43 35.03
N VAL A 484 -10.43 -16.42 35.93
CA VAL A 484 -9.03 -16.15 35.59
C VAL A 484 -8.10 -17.08 36.35
N ARG A 485 -6.98 -17.51 35.75
CA ARG A 485 -5.98 -18.31 36.48
C ARG A 485 -5.19 -17.44 37.46
N PRO A 486 -4.82 -17.99 38.64
CA PRO A 486 -3.94 -17.28 39.58
C PRO A 486 -2.63 -16.81 38.90
N PRO A 487 -2.06 -15.66 39.32
CA PRO A 487 -0.84 -15.10 38.73
C PRO A 487 0.37 -16.04 38.82
N THR A 488 0.38 -16.93 39.81
CA THR A 488 1.43 -17.95 40.02
C THR A 488 1.45 -19.06 38.97
N SER A 489 0.47 -19.13 38.08
CA SER A 489 0.47 -20.10 36.98
C SER A 489 1.27 -19.57 35.77
N PRO A 490 2.24 -20.34 35.23
CA PRO A 490 3.08 -19.92 34.10
C PRO A 490 2.31 -19.74 32.78
N ILE A 491 1.04 -20.17 32.72
CA ILE A 491 0.16 -20.10 31.54
C ILE A 491 -0.98 -19.10 31.80
N SER A 492 -0.96 -18.37 32.92
CA SER A 492 -2.00 -17.41 33.22
C SER A 492 -1.89 -16.20 32.29
N PRO A 493 -2.98 -15.75 31.64
CA PRO A 493 -2.99 -14.44 31.00
C PRO A 493 -2.84 -13.32 32.05
N PHE A 494 -3.06 -13.64 33.33
CA PHE A 494 -2.78 -12.82 34.51
C PHE A 494 -1.38 -13.03 35.10
N SER A 495 -0.54 -13.90 34.52
CA SER A 495 0.87 -14.01 34.95
C SER A 495 1.63 -12.68 34.77
N PHE A 496 1.09 -11.78 33.95
CA PHE A 496 1.61 -10.44 33.70
C PHE A 496 1.05 -9.38 34.68
N LEU A 497 0.08 -9.73 35.55
CA LEU A 497 -0.30 -8.94 36.73
C LEU A 497 0.70 -9.20 37.86
N ILE A 498 1.94 -8.76 37.67
CA ILE A 498 3.02 -8.90 38.67
C ILE A 498 3.02 -7.68 39.61
N SER A 499 1.85 -7.13 39.96
CA SER A 499 1.83 -6.32 41.16
C SER A 499 1.97 -7.28 42.34
N PRO A 500 3.03 -7.17 43.16
CA PRO A 500 3.24 -8.07 44.30
C PRO A 500 2.06 -8.04 45.29
N ASP A 501 1.22 -7.00 45.22
CA ASP A 501 0.07 -6.80 46.09
C ASP A 501 -1.23 -7.45 45.58
N CYS A 502 -1.27 -7.97 44.35
CA CYS A 502 -2.49 -8.58 43.77
C CYS A 502 -2.99 -9.80 44.57
N GLU A 503 -2.09 -10.63 45.09
CA GLU A 503 -2.48 -11.75 45.96
C GLU A 503 -3.09 -11.24 47.27
N ALA A 504 -2.52 -10.18 47.85
CA ALA A 504 -3.04 -9.58 49.08
C ALA A 504 -4.42 -8.94 48.87
N TRP A 505 -4.64 -8.27 47.72
CA TRP A 505 -5.95 -7.72 47.37
C TRP A 505 -6.98 -8.82 47.10
N PHE A 506 -6.59 -9.91 46.43
CA PHE A 506 -7.47 -11.05 46.22
C PHE A 506 -7.85 -11.69 47.56
N ASP A 507 -6.89 -11.88 48.47
CA ASP A 507 -7.15 -12.40 49.82
C ASP A 507 -8.11 -11.49 50.61
N ASP A 508 -7.99 -10.16 50.46
CA ASP A 508 -8.92 -9.20 51.06
C ASP A 508 -10.35 -9.35 50.48
N LEU A 509 -10.47 -9.50 49.16
CA LEU A 509 -11.75 -9.78 48.48
C LEU A 509 -12.35 -11.12 48.92
N VAL A 510 -11.52 -12.16 49.11
CA VAL A 510 -11.96 -13.46 49.64
C VAL A 510 -12.43 -13.32 51.09
N SER A 511 -11.69 -12.58 51.92
CA SER A 511 -12.02 -12.38 53.34
C SER A 511 -13.33 -11.60 53.54
N SER A 512 -13.61 -10.66 52.63
CA SER A 512 -14.85 -9.88 52.59
C SER A 512 -16.01 -10.61 51.88
N GLY A 513 -15.77 -11.82 51.35
CA GLY A 513 -16.78 -12.63 50.67
C GLY A 513 -17.16 -12.13 49.27
N ARG A 514 -16.30 -11.32 48.64
CA ARG A 514 -16.47 -10.74 47.30
C ARG A 514 -15.81 -11.56 46.20
N ALA A 515 -14.86 -12.44 46.51
CA ALA A 515 -14.21 -13.32 45.54
C ALA A 515 -14.05 -14.75 46.08
N ALA A 516 -13.81 -15.71 45.19
CA ALA A 516 -13.50 -17.09 45.55
C ALA A 516 -12.62 -17.78 44.50
N ILE A 517 -12.13 -18.97 44.86
CA ILE A 517 -11.36 -19.86 44.00
C ILE A 517 -12.23 -21.06 43.64
N ALA A 518 -12.28 -21.40 42.35
CA ALA A 518 -12.88 -22.62 41.83
C ALA A 518 -11.77 -23.59 41.43
N ASP A 519 -11.72 -24.76 42.08
CA ASP A 519 -10.82 -25.84 41.69
C ASP A 519 -11.45 -26.62 40.53
N THR A 520 -10.98 -26.38 39.31
CA THR A 520 -11.44 -27.07 38.10
C THR A 520 -10.51 -28.23 37.76
N GLU A 521 -10.92 -29.13 36.86
CA GLU A 521 -10.03 -30.18 36.33
C GLU A 521 -8.78 -29.59 35.66
N GLY A 522 -8.90 -28.40 35.08
CA GLY A 522 -7.79 -27.67 34.46
C GLY A 522 -6.94 -26.85 35.44
N GLY A 523 -7.24 -26.84 36.74
CA GLY A 523 -6.54 -26.08 37.78
C GLY A 523 -7.40 -24.99 38.46
N PRO A 524 -6.83 -24.25 39.42
CA PRO A 524 -7.55 -23.22 40.16
C PRO A 524 -7.89 -22.01 39.29
N MET A 525 -9.07 -21.43 39.51
CA MET A 525 -9.58 -20.22 38.84
C MET A 525 -10.08 -19.21 39.88
N TRP A 526 -9.62 -17.97 39.82
CA TRP A 526 -10.12 -16.82 40.57
C TRP A 526 -11.34 -16.22 39.87
N PHE A 527 -12.34 -15.84 40.66
CA PHE A 527 -13.55 -15.21 40.15
C PHE A 527 -14.25 -14.36 41.23
N ALA A 528 -15.08 -13.41 40.79
CA ALA A 528 -15.91 -12.57 41.66
C ALA A 528 -17.17 -13.34 42.14
N ALA A 529 -17.64 -13.07 43.35
CA ALA A 529 -18.77 -13.78 43.96
C ALA A 529 -20.05 -13.74 43.10
N GLU A 530 -20.29 -12.64 42.40
CA GLU A 530 -21.41 -12.45 41.48
C GLU A 530 -21.39 -13.43 40.30
N SER A 531 -20.21 -13.93 39.94
CA SER A 531 -20.00 -14.90 38.85
C SER A 531 -20.24 -16.35 39.25
N VAL A 532 -20.58 -16.66 40.51
CA VAL A 532 -20.85 -18.04 40.97
C VAL A 532 -21.84 -18.81 40.07
N PRO A 533 -22.99 -18.24 39.63
CA PRO A 533 -23.90 -18.96 38.74
C PRO A 533 -23.22 -19.35 37.41
N SER A 534 -22.45 -18.43 36.82
CA SER A 534 -21.68 -18.69 35.60
C SER A 534 -20.60 -19.76 35.82
N ILE A 535 -19.86 -19.70 36.94
CA ILE A 535 -18.83 -20.70 37.28
C ILE A 535 -19.41 -22.09 37.44
N ARG A 536 -20.58 -22.23 38.07
CA ARG A 536 -21.26 -23.53 38.23
C ARG A 536 -21.73 -24.09 36.89
N ALA A 537 -22.16 -23.23 35.96
CA ALA A 537 -22.53 -23.63 34.61
C ALA A 537 -21.30 -24.02 33.78
N LEU A 538 -20.21 -23.25 33.88
CA LEU A 538 -18.97 -23.45 33.11
C LEU A 538 -18.18 -24.70 33.55
N TYR A 539 -18.07 -24.94 34.86
CA TYR A 539 -17.24 -26.01 35.42
C TYR A 539 -18.09 -26.94 36.32
N PRO A 540 -18.90 -27.82 35.71
CA PRO A 540 -19.72 -28.76 36.47
C PRO A 540 -18.82 -29.70 37.28
N GLY A 541 -18.89 -29.59 38.61
CA GLY A 541 -18.08 -30.40 39.54
C GLY A 541 -16.89 -29.68 40.19
N ALA A 542 -16.64 -28.41 39.83
CA ALA A 542 -15.60 -27.62 40.50
C ALA A 542 -15.95 -27.34 41.98
N SER A 543 -14.97 -27.48 42.87
CA SER A 543 -15.14 -27.08 44.28
C SER A 543 -14.83 -25.60 44.46
N ILE A 544 -15.78 -24.84 45.01
CA ILE A 544 -15.63 -23.41 45.28
C ILE A 544 -15.18 -23.22 46.73
N ARG A 545 -14.10 -22.44 46.94
CA ARG A 545 -13.55 -22.12 48.26
C ARG A 545 -13.25 -20.61 48.38
N PRO A 546 -13.65 -19.94 49.48
CA PRO A 546 -14.53 -20.42 50.55
C PRO A 546 -15.99 -20.53 50.07
N GLU A 547 -16.85 -21.16 50.88
CA GLU A 547 -18.29 -21.25 50.55
C GLU A 547 -18.95 -19.87 50.61
N LEU A 548 -19.35 -19.34 49.46
CA LEU A 548 -19.97 -18.02 49.33
C LEU A 548 -21.49 -18.07 49.56
N ARG A 549 -22.01 -17.14 50.37
CA ARG A 549 -23.46 -16.94 50.54
C ARG A 549 -23.92 -15.78 49.66
N LEU A 550 -24.60 -16.13 48.56
CA LEU A 550 -25.13 -15.15 47.62
C LEU A 550 -26.50 -14.64 48.06
N PRO A 551 -26.87 -13.39 47.73
CA PRO A 551 -28.25 -12.92 47.79
C PRO A 551 -29.21 -13.84 47.02
N PRO A 552 -30.46 -14.03 47.46
CA PRO A 552 -31.41 -14.94 46.83
C PRO A 552 -31.63 -14.67 45.34
N GLU A 553 -31.58 -13.40 44.95
CA GLU A 553 -31.74 -12.93 43.56
C GLU A 553 -30.61 -13.43 42.64
N LEU A 554 -29.36 -13.40 43.13
CA LEU A 554 -28.19 -13.88 42.39
C LEU A 554 -28.09 -15.42 42.44
N ALA A 555 -28.45 -16.01 43.58
CA ALA A 555 -28.43 -17.47 43.77
C ALA A 555 -29.45 -18.21 42.91
N SER A 556 -30.58 -17.56 42.59
CA SER A 556 -31.67 -18.12 41.77
C SER A 556 -31.56 -17.78 40.28
N ARG A 557 -30.53 -17.05 39.87
CA ARG A 557 -30.29 -16.72 38.47
C ARG A 557 -29.92 -17.98 37.70
N ASP A 558 -30.82 -18.39 36.79
CA ASP A 558 -30.55 -19.45 35.84
C ASP A 558 -29.66 -18.89 34.71
N VAL A 559 -28.42 -19.36 34.65
CA VAL A 559 -27.45 -18.93 33.63
C VAL A 559 -27.26 -20.09 32.67
N ASN A 560 -27.57 -19.86 31.40
CA ASN A 560 -27.28 -20.81 30.34
C ASN A 560 -25.76 -20.99 30.21
N GLU A 561 -25.33 -22.24 30.11
CA GLU A 561 -23.92 -22.61 29.93
C GLU A 561 -23.32 -21.95 28.67
N ASP A 562 -24.07 -21.91 27.56
CA ASP A 562 -23.57 -21.32 26.31
C ASP A 562 -23.36 -19.81 26.45
N ASP A 563 -24.29 -19.09 27.10
CA ASP A 563 -24.16 -17.66 27.36
C ASP A 563 -22.96 -17.35 28.29
N ALA A 564 -22.75 -18.19 29.32
CA ALA A 564 -21.61 -18.06 30.21
C ALA A 564 -20.28 -18.30 29.49
N ARG A 565 -20.23 -19.27 28.56
CA ARG A 565 -19.05 -19.51 27.72
C ARG A 565 -18.75 -18.31 26.83
N VAL A 566 -19.77 -17.77 26.15
CA VAL A 566 -19.62 -16.57 25.31
C VAL A 566 -19.08 -15.40 26.12
N ALA A 567 -19.61 -15.15 27.32
CA ALA A 567 -19.13 -14.09 28.20
C ALA A 567 -17.66 -14.29 28.63
N LEU A 568 -17.29 -15.51 29.04
CA LEU A 568 -15.93 -15.88 29.43
C LEU A 568 -14.95 -15.64 28.28
N PHE A 569 -15.20 -16.22 27.11
CA PHE A 569 -14.28 -16.10 25.98
C PHE A 569 -14.21 -14.66 25.46
N ARG A 570 -15.33 -13.91 25.41
CA ARG A 570 -15.33 -12.50 25.00
C ARG A 570 -14.44 -11.65 25.90
N GLY A 571 -14.59 -11.75 27.23
CA GLY A 571 -13.76 -11.01 28.17
C GLY A 571 -12.26 -11.29 27.98
N HIS A 572 -11.89 -12.57 27.77
CA HIS A 572 -10.49 -12.95 27.53
C HIS A 572 -9.96 -12.48 26.16
N MET A 573 -10.80 -12.37 25.14
CA MET A 573 -10.42 -11.83 23.82
C MET A 573 -10.22 -10.31 23.86
N GLU A 574 -11.00 -9.58 24.65
CA GLU A 574 -10.89 -8.11 24.77
C GLU A 574 -9.57 -7.64 25.39
N ILE A 575 -8.88 -8.53 26.11
CA ILE A 575 -7.57 -8.28 26.73
C ILE A 575 -6.45 -9.12 26.12
N GLY A 576 -6.80 -10.14 25.33
CA GLY A 576 -5.89 -11.04 24.67
C GLY A 576 -5.62 -10.56 23.26
N GLY A 577 -4.35 -10.29 22.93
CA GLY A 577 -3.92 -10.12 21.54
C GLY A 577 -4.17 -11.39 20.70
N PRO A 578 -3.43 -11.60 19.59
CA PRO A 578 -3.55 -12.85 18.83
C PRO A 578 -3.43 -14.09 19.73
N VAL A 579 -4.35 -15.03 19.62
CA VAL A 579 -4.36 -16.28 20.42
C VAL A 579 -4.82 -17.47 19.60
N THR A 580 -4.25 -18.64 19.85
CA THR A 580 -4.77 -19.88 19.26
C THR A 580 -5.93 -20.47 20.08
N VAL A 581 -6.74 -21.34 19.48
CA VAL A 581 -7.80 -22.08 20.20
C VAL A 581 -7.22 -22.85 21.39
N GLY A 582 -6.05 -23.46 21.21
CA GLY A 582 -5.36 -24.21 22.26
C GLY A 582 -4.93 -23.34 23.44
N GLU A 583 -4.35 -22.17 23.15
CA GLU A 583 -3.97 -21.19 24.19
C GLU A 583 -5.19 -20.69 24.95
N LEU A 584 -6.27 -20.31 24.26
CA LEU A 584 -7.47 -19.79 24.88
C LEU A 584 -8.17 -20.84 25.75
N ALA A 585 -8.25 -22.09 25.27
CA ALA A 585 -8.75 -23.23 26.04
C ALA A 585 -7.94 -23.47 27.33
N GLN A 586 -6.60 -23.41 27.23
CA GLN A 586 -5.72 -23.52 28.39
C GLN A 586 -5.92 -22.38 29.39
N ARG A 587 -6.00 -21.13 28.92
CA ARG A 587 -6.23 -19.92 29.75
C ARG A 587 -7.53 -19.99 30.55
N THR A 588 -8.57 -20.54 29.93
CA THR A 588 -9.92 -20.63 30.51
C THR A 588 -10.20 -21.97 31.20
N ALA A 589 -9.27 -22.93 31.20
CA ALA A 589 -9.52 -24.28 31.72
C ALA A 589 -10.72 -25.00 31.06
N MET A 590 -11.04 -24.63 29.81
CA MET A 590 -12.15 -25.20 29.04
C MET A 590 -11.65 -26.14 27.94
N PRO A 591 -12.48 -27.10 27.47
CA PRO A 591 -12.12 -27.95 26.34
C PRO A 591 -11.92 -27.14 25.04
N PRO A 592 -10.95 -27.51 24.16
CA PRO A 592 -10.74 -26.84 22.88
C PRO A 592 -11.98 -26.79 21.98
N ALA A 593 -12.86 -27.79 22.06
CA ALA A 593 -14.12 -27.82 21.31
C ALA A 593 -15.06 -26.67 21.70
N ALA A 594 -15.12 -26.31 22.99
CA ALA A 594 -15.94 -25.20 23.48
C ALA A 594 -15.36 -23.86 23.01
N ALA A 595 -14.04 -23.68 23.09
CA ALA A 595 -13.36 -22.49 22.58
C ALA A 595 -13.59 -22.31 21.08
N ASN A 596 -13.46 -23.39 20.29
CA ASN A 596 -13.69 -23.34 18.84
C ASN A 596 -15.13 -22.95 18.49
N SER A 597 -16.13 -23.52 19.18
CA SER A 597 -17.54 -23.21 18.96
C SER A 597 -17.87 -21.75 19.25
N VAL A 598 -17.35 -21.21 20.35
CA VAL A 598 -17.61 -19.82 20.74
C VAL A 598 -16.85 -18.84 19.88
N LEU A 599 -15.59 -19.14 19.50
CA LEU A 599 -14.84 -18.30 18.57
C LEU A 599 -15.53 -18.21 17.21
N ALA A 600 -16.11 -19.31 16.70
CA ALA A 600 -16.91 -19.28 15.48
C ALA A 600 -18.17 -18.39 15.63
N GLN A 601 -18.83 -18.41 16.80
CA GLN A 601 -19.94 -17.52 17.09
C GLN A 601 -19.49 -16.04 17.13
N LEU A 602 -18.41 -15.73 17.86
CA LEU A 602 -17.87 -14.37 17.98
C LEU A 602 -17.33 -13.83 16.65
N GLU A 603 -16.81 -14.70 15.78
CA GLU A 603 -16.43 -14.39 14.40
C GLU A 603 -17.68 -14.04 13.56
N GLY A 604 -18.76 -14.82 13.68
CA GLY A 604 -20.03 -14.55 13.00
C GLY A 604 -20.74 -13.26 13.48
N GLU A 605 -20.56 -12.89 14.74
CA GLU A 605 -21.02 -11.62 15.31
C GLU A 605 -20.11 -10.43 14.94
N GLY A 606 -18.93 -10.70 14.39
CA GLY A 606 -17.97 -9.69 13.99
C GLY A 606 -17.18 -9.02 15.13
N SER A 607 -17.05 -9.70 16.27
CA SER A 607 -16.25 -9.21 17.42
C SER A 607 -14.78 -9.64 17.30
N VAL A 608 -14.54 -10.81 16.73
CA VAL A 608 -13.22 -11.43 16.61
C VAL A 608 -12.89 -11.70 15.15
N MET A 609 -11.61 -11.63 14.81
CA MET A 609 -11.11 -12.00 13.48
C MET A 609 -10.11 -13.14 13.56
N ARG A 610 -10.19 -14.02 12.56
CA ARG A 610 -9.32 -15.17 12.38
C ARG A 610 -8.24 -14.86 11.33
N GLY A 611 -7.01 -15.27 11.59
CA GLY A 611 -5.88 -15.00 10.71
C GLY A 611 -4.56 -15.55 11.24
N ARG A 612 -3.46 -15.19 10.59
CA ARG A 612 -2.10 -15.48 11.05
C ARG A 612 -1.43 -14.14 11.33
N PHE A 613 -1.48 -13.69 12.58
CA PHE A 613 -1.14 -12.32 12.93
C PHE A 613 0.31 -12.19 13.39
N ARG A 614 0.82 -13.17 14.14
CA ARG A 614 2.22 -13.22 14.55
C ARG A 614 3.14 -13.67 13.40
N PRO A 615 4.39 -13.16 13.32
CA PRO A 615 5.37 -13.68 12.38
C PRO A 615 5.62 -15.18 12.63
N ASN A 616 5.61 -15.97 11.57
CA ASN A 616 5.77 -17.44 11.61
C ASN A 616 4.64 -18.23 12.29
N ALA A 617 3.44 -17.66 12.44
CA ALA A 617 2.29 -18.44 12.91
C ALA A 617 1.95 -19.58 11.91
N GLU A 618 2.15 -20.83 12.32
CA GLU A 618 1.78 -22.01 11.51
C GLU A 618 0.28 -22.32 11.61
N THR A 619 -0.32 -22.02 12.75
CA THR A 619 -1.73 -22.27 13.07
C THR A 619 -2.56 -20.99 12.99
N GLU A 620 -3.86 -21.13 12.74
CA GLU A 620 -4.79 -20.00 12.78
C GLU A 620 -4.91 -19.44 14.20
N GLU A 621 -4.84 -18.12 14.29
CA GLU A 621 -5.01 -17.30 15.48
C GLU A 621 -6.30 -16.50 15.37
N PHE A 622 -6.82 -16.11 16.53
CA PHE A 622 -7.97 -15.24 16.69
C PHE A 622 -7.54 -14.00 17.45
N CYS A 623 -8.07 -12.83 17.08
CA CYS A 623 -7.80 -11.58 17.79
C CYS A 623 -9.07 -10.71 17.84
N ASP A 624 -9.28 -10.02 18.97
CA ASP A 624 -10.33 -9.00 19.05
C ASP A 624 -10.10 -7.92 17.98
N ARG A 625 -11.19 -7.54 17.30
CA ARG A 625 -11.12 -6.60 16.17
C ARG A 625 -10.57 -5.22 16.57
N ARG A 626 -10.90 -4.73 17.76
CA ARG A 626 -10.47 -3.40 18.24
C ARG A 626 -8.99 -3.42 18.60
N LEU A 627 -8.53 -4.50 19.24
CA LEU A 627 -7.10 -4.71 19.51
C LEU A 627 -6.31 -4.84 18.20
N LEU A 628 -6.79 -5.67 17.27
CA LEU A 628 -6.15 -5.87 15.99
C LEU A 628 -6.02 -4.56 15.20
N ALA A 629 -7.09 -3.77 15.10
CA ALA A 629 -7.04 -2.45 14.46
C ALA A 629 -6.00 -1.49 15.10
N ARG A 630 -5.81 -1.54 16.42
CA ARG A 630 -4.75 -0.79 17.12
C ARG A 630 -3.36 -1.31 16.77
N ILE A 631 -3.17 -2.64 16.71
CA ILE A 631 -1.89 -3.26 16.36
C ILE A 631 -1.49 -2.86 14.93
N HIS A 632 -2.42 -2.95 13.97
CA HIS A 632 -2.20 -2.49 12.61
C HIS A 632 -1.79 -1.02 12.57
N ARG A 633 -2.50 -0.14 13.30
CA ARG A 633 -2.18 1.29 13.35
C ARG A 633 -0.76 1.53 13.86
N TYR A 634 -0.36 0.91 14.97
CA TYR A 634 1.00 1.08 15.52
C TYR A 634 2.07 0.52 14.58
N THR A 635 1.79 -0.62 13.94
CA THR A 635 2.68 -1.20 12.92
C THR A 635 2.90 -0.21 11.77
N LEU A 636 1.81 0.40 11.26
CA LEU A 636 1.86 1.39 10.19
C LEU A 636 2.61 2.66 10.62
N ASP A 637 2.34 3.17 11.82
CA ASP A 637 2.97 4.38 12.34
C ASP A 637 4.49 4.20 12.49
N ARG A 638 4.96 3.04 12.95
CA ARG A 638 6.40 2.73 13.02
C ARG A 638 7.02 2.69 11.63
N LEU A 639 6.41 1.95 10.69
CA LEU A 639 6.90 1.85 9.31
C LEU A 639 6.91 3.21 8.60
N ARG A 640 6.01 4.13 8.98
CA ARG A 640 6.00 5.51 8.50
C ARG A 640 7.14 6.34 9.07
N GLN A 641 7.43 6.21 10.36
CA GLN A 641 8.55 6.92 11.00
C GLN A 641 9.89 6.56 10.34
N GLU A 642 10.05 5.33 9.85
CA GLU A 642 11.25 4.91 9.11
C GLU A 642 11.39 5.59 7.73
N ILE A 643 10.29 6.06 7.14
CA ILE A 643 10.23 6.61 5.77
C ILE A 643 9.77 8.08 5.81
N GLU A 644 9.83 8.73 6.97
CA GLU A 644 9.27 10.08 7.13
C GLU A 644 9.98 11.07 6.19
N PRO A 645 9.23 11.77 5.32
CA PRO A 645 9.82 12.70 4.38
C PRO A 645 10.40 13.89 5.14
N VAL A 646 11.71 14.08 5.04
CA VAL A 646 12.38 15.23 5.63
C VAL A 646 12.02 16.52 4.89
N THR A 647 12.10 17.66 5.59
CA THR A 647 11.83 18.95 4.96
C THR A 647 12.84 19.23 3.84
N SER A 648 12.46 20.05 2.86
CA SER A 648 13.39 20.49 1.80
C SER A 648 14.65 21.15 2.38
N GLN A 649 14.56 21.79 3.56
CA GLN A 649 15.70 22.39 4.24
C GLN A 649 16.66 21.34 4.79
N ASP A 650 16.13 20.27 5.39
CA ASP A 650 16.93 19.16 5.93
C ASP A 650 17.57 18.36 4.80
N LEU A 651 16.83 18.10 3.72
CA LEU A 651 17.38 17.48 2.51
C LEU A 651 18.53 18.32 1.94
N MET A 652 18.36 19.64 1.81
CA MET A 652 19.44 20.50 1.31
C MET A 652 20.65 20.53 2.26
N ARG A 653 20.44 20.53 3.59
CA ARG A 653 21.53 20.47 4.56
C ARG A 653 22.28 19.15 4.47
N PHE A 654 21.55 18.04 4.35
CA PHE A 654 22.12 16.71 4.12
C PHE A 654 22.92 16.69 2.81
N LEU A 655 22.32 17.10 1.68
CA LEU A 655 22.96 17.06 0.37
C LEU A 655 24.26 17.89 0.33
N LEU A 656 24.25 19.10 0.89
CA LEU A 656 25.45 19.95 0.91
C LEU A 656 26.57 19.38 1.78
N ARG A 657 26.23 18.72 2.90
CA ARG A 657 27.19 18.05 3.78
C ARG A 657 27.71 16.75 3.17
N TRP A 658 26.80 15.93 2.64
CA TRP A 658 27.08 14.68 1.95
C TRP A 658 28.01 14.91 0.76
N GLN A 659 27.76 15.95 -0.03
CA GLN A 659 28.59 16.33 -1.17
C GLN A 659 29.87 17.08 -0.78
N HIS A 660 30.18 17.24 0.51
CA HIS A 660 31.34 17.94 1.04
C HIS A 660 31.44 19.43 0.62
N VAL A 661 30.32 20.06 0.27
CA VAL A 661 30.26 21.48 -0.17
C VAL A 661 30.00 22.41 1.02
N ALA A 662 29.36 21.92 2.08
CA ALA A 662 29.08 22.70 3.27
C ALA A 662 30.37 23.01 4.06
N PRO A 663 30.52 24.23 4.62
CA PRO A 663 31.65 24.57 5.48
C PRO A 663 31.83 23.56 6.62
N GLY A 664 33.06 23.08 6.81
CA GLY A 664 33.41 22.09 7.84
C GLY A 664 33.17 20.63 7.44
N THR A 665 32.70 20.37 6.21
CA THR A 665 32.57 19.02 5.65
C THR A 665 33.51 18.75 4.48
N GLN A 666 34.26 19.77 4.04
CA GLN A 666 35.26 19.62 2.99
C GLN A 666 36.33 18.59 3.39
N LEU A 667 36.73 17.79 2.42
CA LEU A 667 37.75 16.77 2.56
C LEU A 667 39.15 17.39 2.48
N GLU A 668 40.18 16.67 2.95
CA GLU A 668 41.55 17.17 2.99
C GLU A 668 42.56 16.25 2.30
N GLY A 669 43.51 16.87 1.60
CA GLY A 669 44.63 16.19 0.97
C GLY A 669 44.25 15.24 -0.17
N LYS A 670 45.22 14.41 -0.56
CA LYS A 670 45.10 13.48 -1.71
C LYS A 670 44.08 12.36 -1.47
N ARG A 671 43.97 11.86 -0.23
CA ARG A 671 42.96 10.85 0.13
C ARG A 671 41.54 11.42 0.03
N GLY A 672 41.33 12.63 0.54
CA GLY A 672 40.06 13.33 0.40
C GLY A 672 39.69 13.61 -1.06
N LEU A 673 40.66 13.95 -1.90
CA LEU A 673 40.44 14.09 -3.34
C LEU A 673 39.94 12.79 -4.00
N LEU A 674 40.53 11.64 -3.65
CA LEU A 674 40.10 10.34 -4.19
C LEU A 674 38.68 9.99 -3.74
N GLU A 675 38.30 10.31 -2.50
CA GLU A 675 36.95 10.11 -1.99
C GLU A 675 35.92 11.00 -2.72
N ALA A 676 36.25 12.28 -2.94
CA ALA A 676 35.42 13.18 -3.75
C ALA A 676 35.22 12.66 -5.18
N ILE A 677 36.28 12.13 -5.81
CA ILE A 677 36.20 11.50 -7.14
C ILE A 677 35.33 10.25 -7.10
N THR A 678 35.48 9.41 -6.08
CA THR A 678 34.68 8.19 -5.90
C THR A 678 33.19 8.49 -5.78
N GLN A 679 32.84 9.58 -5.09
CA GLN A 679 31.45 9.99 -4.95
C GLN A 679 30.84 10.58 -6.24
N LEU A 680 31.67 11.22 -7.08
CA LEU A 680 31.23 11.91 -8.30
C LEU A 680 31.46 11.13 -9.60
N GLN A 681 32.09 9.97 -9.54
CA GLN A 681 32.33 9.13 -10.71
C GLN A 681 31.02 8.73 -11.38
N GLY A 682 31.02 8.66 -12.72
CA GLY A 682 29.79 8.44 -13.50
C GLY A 682 29.14 9.73 -14.01
N PHE A 683 29.53 10.90 -13.50
CA PHE A 683 28.97 12.18 -13.94
C PHE A 683 29.88 12.88 -14.95
N ASP A 684 29.35 13.27 -16.11
CA ASP A 684 30.09 13.94 -17.19
C ASP A 684 29.96 15.47 -17.04
N ILE A 685 31.05 16.17 -16.73
CA ILE A 685 31.10 17.64 -16.57
C ILE A 685 32.20 18.21 -17.48
N PRO A 686 32.06 19.43 -18.04
CA PRO A 686 33.16 20.12 -18.72
C PRO A 686 34.49 20.03 -17.97
N ALA A 687 35.56 19.63 -18.68
CA ALA A 687 36.88 19.40 -18.10
C ALA A 687 37.38 20.56 -17.22
N VAL A 688 37.17 21.81 -17.66
CA VAL A 688 37.57 23.00 -16.89
C VAL A 688 36.82 23.18 -15.57
N ALA A 689 35.59 22.68 -15.46
CA ALA A 689 34.78 22.87 -14.27
C ALA A 689 35.24 21.97 -13.11
N TRP A 690 35.83 20.81 -13.40
CA TRP A 690 36.37 19.90 -12.38
C TRP A 690 37.35 20.61 -11.46
N GLU A 691 38.41 21.19 -12.02
CA GLU A 691 39.46 21.84 -11.23
C GLU A 691 39.13 23.28 -10.82
N ARG A 692 38.17 23.93 -11.49
CA ARG A 692 37.80 25.32 -11.16
C ARG A 692 36.69 25.44 -10.13
N HIS A 693 35.73 24.52 -10.14
CA HIS A 693 34.48 24.66 -9.39
C HIS A 693 34.11 23.42 -8.58
N ILE A 694 34.39 22.21 -9.06
CA ILE A 694 33.87 20.98 -8.43
C ILE A 694 34.79 20.49 -7.30
N LEU A 695 36.07 20.30 -7.59
CA LEU A 695 37.06 19.78 -6.64
C LEU A 695 37.46 20.84 -5.59
N PRO A 696 37.72 22.13 -5.93
CA PRO A 696 38.10 23.12 -4.92
C PRO A 696 37.03 23.41 -3.87
N THR A 697 35.75 23.22 -4.22
CA THR A 697 34.64 23.40 -3.27
C THR A 697 34.50 22.23 -2.30
N ARG A 698 35.05 21.06 -2.65
CA ARG A 698 34.96 19.82 -1.86
C ARG A 698 36.24 19.46 -1.12
N VAL A 699 37.39 19.96 -1.58
CA VAL A 699 38.71 19.64 -1.02
C VAL A 699 39.41 20.92 -0.57
N VAL A 700 39.70 21.01 0.72
CA VAL A 700 40.40 22.16 1.31
C VAL A 700 41.78 22.32 0.67
N ALA A 701 42.08 23.55 0.24
CA ALA A 701 43.36 23.91 -0.37
C ALA A 701 43.77 22.96 -1.52
N TYR A 702 42.80 22.55 -2.34
CA TYR A 702 43.00 21.70 -3.52
C TYR A 702 44.21 22.15 -4.36
N LYS A 703 45.08 21.20 -4.71
CA LYS A 703 46.21 21.40 -5.62
C LYS A 703 46.07 20.46 -6.81
N GLY A 704 46.17 20.99 -8.03
CA GLY A 704 46.12 20.19 -9.26
C GLY A 704 47.15 19.06 -9.31
N SER A 705 48.31 19.26 -8.67
CA SER A 705 49.35 18.22 -8.56
C SER A 705 48.86 16.93 -7.89
N TRP A 706 47.88 17.00 -6.98
CA TRP A 706 47.32 15.80 -6.36
C TRP A 706 46.51 14.96 -7.35
N LEU A 707 45.78 15.62 -8.26
CA LEU A 707 45.05 14.93 -9.33
C LEU A 707 46.03 14.33 -10.34
N ASP A 708 47.08 15.08 -10.71
CA ASP A 708 48.15 14.60 -11.59
C ASP A 708 48.80 13.34 -11.02
N GLU A 709 49.17 13.36 -9.73
CA GLU A 709 49.78 12.20 -9.08
C GLU A 709 48.82 11.00 -9.01
N LEU A 710 47.51 11.20 -8.80
CA LEU A 710 46.51 10.12 -8.80
C LEU A 710 46.31 9.52 -10.21
N CYS A 711 46.42 10.35 -11.25
CA CYS A 711 46.39 9.87 -12.64
C CYS A 711 47.68 9.11 -12.99
N MET A 712 48.84 9.61 -12.55
CA MET A 712 50.14 8.98 -12.77
C MET A 712 50.31 7.66 -12.01
N SER A 713 49.79 7.57 -10.78
CA SER A 713 49.77 6.31 -10.01
C SER A 713 48.82 5.27 -10.60
N GLY A 714 47.88 5.70 -11.46
CA GLY A 714 46.87 4.85 -12.06
C GLY A 714 45.67 4.56 -11.17
N ASP A 715 45.53 5.24 -10.03
CA ASP A 715 44.37 5.10 -9.14
C ASP A 715 43.10 5.70 -9.79
N VAL A 716 43.29 6.76 -10.57
CA VAL A 716 42.23 7.52 -11.24
C VAL A 716 42.41 7.46 -12.75
N ALA A 717 41.30 7.29 -13.46
CA ALA A 717 41.21 7.41 -14.90
C ALA A 717 40.23 8.54 -15.27
N TRP A 718 40.41 9.15 -16.43
CA TRP A 718 39.49 10.17 -16.93
C TRP A 718 39.14 9.87 -18.39
N GLY A 719 37.93 10.25 -18.79
CA GLY A 719 37.46 10.02 -20.14
C GLY A 719 35.96 10.27 -20.27
N ARG A 720 35.41 9.89 -21.43
CA ARG A 720 33.96 9.95 -21.67
C ARG A 720 33.36 8.57 -21.49
N LEU A 721 32.46 8.46 -20.52
CA LEU A 721 31.77 7.21 -20.25
C LEU A 721 30.71 6.93 -21.32
N ALA A 722 29.89 7.95 -21.63
CA ALA A 722 28.85 7.86 -22.66
C ALA A 722 29.42 7.90 -24.10
N THR A 723 28.82 7.11 -24.98
CA THR A 723 29.08 7.15 -26.43
C THR A 723 28.54 8.44 -27.04
N ARG A 724 29.19 8.97 -28.07
CA ARG A 724 28.67 10.14 -28.81
C ARG A 724 27.36 9.74 -29.50
N LYS A 725 26.25 10.41 -29.17
CA LYS A 725 25.01 10.33 -29.96
C LYS A 725 25.23 11.02 -31.31
N GLY A 726 25.16 10.28 -32.42
CA GLY A 726 25.20 10.84 -33.79
C GLY A 726 26.59 10.96 -34.44
N ALA A 727 27.39 9.90 -34.46
CA ALA A 727 28.73 9.89 -35.07
C ALA A 727 28.77 9.39 -36.53
N ASP A 728 27.73 9.63 -37.33
CA ASP A 728 27.73 9.23 -38.76
C ASP A 728 28.46 10.22 -39.68
N ASN A 729 28.74 11.44 -39.20
CA ASN A 729 29.55 12.39 -39.94
C ASN A 729 30.95 12.45 -39.32
N GLY A 730 31.91 11.75 -39.93
CA GLY A 730 33.32 11.56 -39.53
C GLY A 730 34.18 12.83 -39.36
N ARG A 731 33.63 13.91 -38.79
CA ARG A 731 34.39 15.08 -38.33
C ARG A 731 34.87 14.85 -36.90
N SER A 732 36.19 14.79 -36.75
CA SER A 732 36.85 14.82 -35.45
C SER A 732 36.50 16.14 -34.74
N ALA A 733 35.64 16.07 -33.72
CA ALA A 733 35.38 17.21 -32.85
C ALA A 733 36.66 17.54 -32.08
N THR A 734 37.20 18.75 -32.30
CA THR A 734 38.33 19.29 -31.54
C THR A 734 37.99 19.32 -30.05
N THR A 735 38.83 18.71 -29.23
CA THR A 735 38.72 18.75 -27.77
C THR A 735 38.91 20.19 -27.28
N SER A 736 37.92 20.73 -26.60
CA SER A 736 37.98 22.02 -25.93
C SER A 736 37.85 21.87 -24.41
N SER A 737 38.13 22.93 -23.66
CA SER A 737 37.92 22.99 -22.21
C SER A 737 36.46 22.77 -21.77
N ALA A 738 35.52 22.94 -22.71
CA ALA A 738 34.10 22.67 -22.53
C ALA A 738 33.72 21.19 -22.73
N THR A 739 34.66 20.33 -23.14
CA THR A 739 34.38 18.91 -23.39
C THR A 739 33.98 18.23 -22.08
N PRO A 740 32.78 17.62 -22.01
CA PRO A 740 32.38 16.85 -20.83
C PRO A 740 33.26 15.62 -20.68
N ILE A 741 33.80 15.43 -19.48
CA ILE A 741 34.56 14.25 -19.07
C ILE A 741 34.08 13.81 -17.68
N SER A 742 34.21 12.53 -17.40
CA SER A 742 34.17 11.97 -16.05
C SER A 742 35.59 11.68 -15.57
N ILE A 743 35.79 11.89 -14.28
CA ILE A 743 36.94 11.41 -13.54
C ILE A 743 36.43 10.24 -12.68
N VAL A 744 37.07 9.08 -12.78
CA VAL A 744 36.59 7.83 -12.16
C VAL A 744 37.73 7.07 -11.51
N ARG A 745 37.44 6.22 -10.52
CA ARG A 745 38.43 5.25 -10.08
C ARG A 745 38.69 4.25 -11.20
N ARG A 746 39.96 3.94 -11.45
CA ARG A 746 40.33 3.01 -12.51
C ARG A 746 39.74 1.61 -12.28
N THR A 747 39.62 1.20 -11.01
CA THR A 747 38.99 -0.07 -10.60
C THR A 747 37.50 -0.14 -10.93
N ASP A 748 36.81 1.01 -10.96
CA ASP A 748 35.37 1.10 -11.19
C ASP A 748 35.00 1.31 -12.66
N LEU A 749 35.99 1.69 -13.48
CA LEU A 749 35.80 1.93 -14.90
C LEU A 749 35.12 0.75 -15.64
N PRO A 750 35.45 -0.53 -15.41
CA PRO A 750 34.82 -1.64 -16.13
C PRO A 750 33.30 -1.70 -15.96
N TRP A 751 32.79 -1.59 -14.73
CA TRP A 751 31.35 -1.68 -14.48
C TRP A 751 30.62 -0.39 -14.86
N LEU A 752 31.26 0.78 -14.70
CA LEU A 752 30.72 2.06 -15.17
C LEU A 752 30.55 2.08 -16.69
N LEU A 753 31.52 1.56 -17.43
CA LEU A 753 31.42 1.44 -18.89
C LEU A 753 30.33 0.44 -19.29
N ALA A 754 30.22 -0.69 -18.59
CA ALA A 754 29.17 -1.67 -18.84
C ALA A 754 27.77 -1.07 -18.63
N GLY A 755 27.55 -0.38 -17.51
CA GLY A 755 26.26 0.20 -17.16
C GLY A 755 25.86 1.43 -17.98
N ILE A 756 26.82 2.28 -18.39
CA ILE A 756 26.50 3.48 -19.19
C ILE A 756 26.37 3.16 -20.67
N ARG A 757 27.13 2.19 -21.18
CA ARG A 757 27.13 1.87 -22.62
C ARG A 757 26.12 0.79 -22.99
N ASN A 758 25.58 0.04 -22.04
CA ASN A 758 24.59 -1.03 -22.28
C ASN A 758 25.03 -1.99 -23.41
N GLY A 759 26.30 -2.42 -23.38
CA GLY A 759 26.88 -3.30 -24.41
C GLY A 759 27.30 -2.61 -25.71
N ASN A 760 27.06 -1.31 -25.87
CA ASN A 760 27.51 -0.57 -27.05
C ASN A 760 29.03 -0.35 -27.02
N GLY A 761 29.71 -0.80 -28.08
CA GLY A 761 31.12 -0.54 -28.30
C GLY A 761 31.36 0.91 -28.72
N THR A 762 32.49 1.49 -28.29
CA THR A 762 33.02 2.70 -28.92
C THR A 762 33.67 2.35 -30.25
N GLN A 763 33.28 3.02 -31.34
CA GLN A 763 34.06 2.96 -32.57
C GLN A 763 35.41 3.65 -32.34
N GLY A 764 36.49 2.89 -32.39
CA GLY A 764 37.85 3.42 -32.32
C GLY A 764 38.16 4.33 -33.51
N PRO A 765 39.26 5.11 -33.46
CA PRO A 765 39.75 5.85 -34.61
C PRO A 765 39.91 4.91 -35.81
N GLN A 766 39.30 5.27 -36.95
CA GLN A 766 39.32 4.46 -38.16
C GLN A 766 40.51 4.77 -39.08
N ALA A 767 41.14 5.95 -38.96
CA ALA A 767 42.26 6.36 -39.79
C ALA A 767 43.18 7.39 -39.10
N GLY A 768 44.41 7.52 -39.60
CA GLY A 768 45.43 8.45 -39.13
C GLY A 768 46.19 7.96 -37.89
N ALA A 769 47.04 8.84 -37.32
CA ALA A 769 47.93 8.49 -36.20
C ALA A 769 47.20 7.84 -35.01
N GLY A 770 45.94 8.20 -34.76
CA GLY A 770 45.14 7.57 -33.69
C GLY A 770 44.83 6.09 -33.95
N ARG A 771 44.64 5.68 -35.22
CA ARG A 771 44.47 4.28 -35.60
C ARG A 771 45.80 3.53 -35.49
N ASP A 772 46.88 4.14 -35.95
CA ASP A 772 48.22 3.55 -35.93
C ASP A 772 48.67 3.26 -34.48
N ILE A 773 48.44 4.20 -33.56
CA ILE A 773 48.71 4.03 -32.13
C ILE A 773 47.84 2.92 -31.52
N LEU A 774 46.56 2.86 -31.88
CA LEU A 774 45.66 1.82 -31.38
C LEU A 774 46.12 0.42 -31.82
N ASP A 775 46.51 0.28 -33.09
CA ASP A 775 47.01 -0.99 -33.64
C ASP A 775 48.36 -1.38 -33.01
N LEU A 776 49.24 -0.41 -32.77
CA LEU A 776 50.52 -0.62 -32.08
C LEU A 776 50.32 -1.11 -30.64
N LEU A 777 49.43 -0.47 -29.88
CA LEU A 777 49.09 -0.85 -28.51
C LEU A 777 48.34 -2.20 -28.45
N ALA A 778 47.51 -2.51 -29.44
CA ALA A 778 46.85 -3.82 -29.54
C ALA A 778 47.86 -4.94 -29.81
N ALA A 779 48.90 -4.67 -30.62
CA ALA A 779 49.92 -5.65 -30.96
C ALA A 779 50.98 -5.86 -29.87
N ARG A 780 51.38 -4.79 -29.16
CA ARG A 780 52.51 -4.81 -28.22
C ARG A 780 52.13 -4.56 -26.76
N GLY A 781 50.86 -4.30 -26.47
CA GLY A 781 50.41 -3.91 -25.14
C GLY A 781 50.81 -2.48 -24.77
N ALA A 782 50.91 -2.20 -23.48
CA ALA A 782 51.31 -0.89 -22.98
C ALA A 782 52.78 -0.58 -23.34
N LEU A 783 53.01 0.57 -23.98
CA LEU A 783 54.31 1.04 -24.45
C LEU A 783 54.64 2.39 -23.81
N PHE A 784 55.93 2.68 -23.60
CA PHE A 784 56.36 4.02 -23.16
C PHE A 784 56.25 5.02 -24.32
N TYR A 785 56.24 6.31 -24.00
CA TYR A 785 56.11 7.36 -25.03
C TYR A 785 57.21 7.27 -26.09
N ASP A 786 58.45 7.00 -25.69
CA ASP A 786 59.59 6.83 -26.60
C ASP A 786 59.48 5.59 -27.49
N ASP A 787 58.67 4.59 -27.09
CA ASP A 787 58.39 3.39 -27.87
C ASP A 787 57.22 3.59 -28.87
N ILE A 788 56.49 4.71 -28.75
CA ILE A 788 55.36 5.09 -29.61
C ILE A 788 55.77 6.16 -30.64
N ALA A 789 56.81 6.95 -30.34
CA ALA A 789 57.28 8.12 -31.09
C ALA A 789 57.85 7.80 -32.49
#